data_AF-A0A9X1NH75-F1
#
_entry.id   AF-A0A9X1NH75-F1
#
_cell.length_a   1.000
_cell.length_b   1.000
_cell.length_c   1.000
_cell.angle_alpha   90.00
_cell.angle_beta   90.00
_cell.angle_gamma   90.00
#
_symmetry.space_group_name_H-M   'P 1'
#
loop_
_entity.id
_entity.type
_entity.pdbx_description
1 polymer ?
#
loop_
_entity_poly.entity_id
_entity_poly.type
_entity_poly.pdbx_seq_one_letter_code
_entity_poly.pdbx_strand_id
1 'polypeptide(L)'
;MAQKKRRPPRRSATRSSASLSLAPIVPASAQALAPLPLPDELSDLPDDEGREIAQGVVTSLLKALGQTRHRMDAELAIASIFGTVTDGLDDADDLRRIDATSLLLKYAVASCLQAPSPEALGLLLLLADQGPAHVRELALDAAQQLQGLNIAPPRWAQPASLVVQRTWLYGDVSGVQSSCGIHFSYGHREHTLMVLIDHDLGGGIKDTWFVQGSDGLRAREGAAAMAAENPGAYFRDIEEKEALGYLQDALSRPACPEQPDQIEDVDAFLYLTHTRSRQLAERLGAPDVSLYSDVLWSNGGVEPDVHVEEILQVKVSIVGSKPPTWRRLELPDALTLPALHQIIQAAFGWSDKHSHEFVYGTGRNRKPLDEALDTMRLFWLLKGIGEKATYTYGPWQLTLECEKIFDPQEDIGYPRCTGGRRAAPPNLLSAAEGTASADFDVSLVDAALARFVLQPPSAQDQLDRLVALSADLKAELLTFARSPRFSSALDAAAAKMGSTDIEPEAETIEMLEHFMLRQRFDDGRTLVEKFVDERPELSRSERAMLLDWVDPIEEVLQVERVDGQSLVATSVLNDLPYRVRSSAGLQVFRMMAPGSFVTLKLVPLMDEWLISGVMVPFPVELSQQVLSFAARRSMENPELVFRNPQTLEKAWEVQRKDRAEFLTFFGTDTVILPGAECREQLQAFRGEHAGVDASGQWEELGLPDDEPVAMIYDDLEGLGFFTNYHLILAGFANTGEIPRDEHAELLLSYLTDDSIGAGPLRRVAERYPDTVDRVYQQALGRRGFSWVRDGENLLREFKPFAAQEKPRIVPLTPRLVDHVRKHGMD
;
A
#
# COMPACT_ATOMS: atom_id res chain seq x y z
N MET A 1 29.58 13.01 -11.36
CA MET A 1 30.26 13.16 -10.05
C MET A 1 30.33 14.63 -9.67
N ALA A 2 29.36 15.13 -8.91
CA ALA A 2 29.37 16.49 -8.35
C ALA A 2 29.43 16.38 -6.81
N GLN A 3 30.48 16.95 -6.21
CA GLN A 3 30.74 16.90 -4.78
C GLN A 3 29.63 17.63 -4.00
N LYS A 4 28.87 16.89 -3.18
CA LYS A 4 28.06 17.44 -2.08
C LYS A 4 28.97 18.25 -1.16
N LYS A 5 28.83 19.58 -1.15
CA LYS A 5 29.46 20.45 -0.15
C LYS A 5 28.85 20.16 1.22
N ARG A 6 29.53 19.38 2.04
CA ARG A 6 29.24 19.24 3.48
C ARG A 6 29.35 20.62 4.13
N ARG A 7 28.24 21.14 4.67
CA ARG A 7 28.26 22.27 5.60
C ARG A 7 28.88 21.79 6.93
N PRO A 8 29.71 22.59 7.60
CA PRO A 8 30.30 22.20 8.88
C PRO A 8 29.22 22.20 9.98
N PRO A 9 29.36 21.36 11.02
CA PRO A 9 28.39 21.27 12.09
C PRO A 9 28.32 22.60 12.86
N ARG A 10 27.12 23.19 12.93
CA ARG A 10 26.84 24.29 13.85
C ARG A 10 26.77 23.70 15.26
N ARG A 11 27.75 24.00 16.10
CA ARG A 11 27.64 23.79 17.56
C ARG A 11 26.45 24.62 18.06
N SER A 12 25.41 23.97 18.58
CA SER A 12 24.29 24.65 19.23
C SER A 12 24.76 25.26 20.55
N ALA A 13 24.26 26.46 20.85
CA ALA A 13 24.66 27.28 21.99
C ALA A 13 23.82 26.98 23.25
N THR A 14 23.59 25.70 23.55
CA THR A 14 22.86 25.21 24.72
C THR A 14 23.64 24.13 25.45
N ARG A 15 24.93 24.35 25.72
CA ARG A 15 25.69 23.52 26.67
C ARG A 15 25.96 24.28 27.96
N SER A 16 25.00 24.22 28.88
CA SER A 16 25.31 24.06 30.29
C SER A 16 25.04 22.61 30.63
N SER A 17 26.04 21.74 30.48
CA SER A 17 25.97 20.41 31.07
C SER A 17 25.74 20.57 32.57
N ALA A 18 24.61 20.08 33.07
CA ALA A 18 24.45 19.83 34.50
C ALA A 18 25.37 18.65 34.85
N SER A 19 26.67 18.91 34.95
CA SER A 19 27.60 17.96 35.56
C SER A 19 27.25 17.88 37.05
N LEU A 20 26.58 16.79 37.43
CA LEU A 20 26.38 16.43 38.83
C LEU A 20 27.76 16.12 39.44
N SER A 21 28.37 17.12 40.06
CA SER A 21 29.59 16.93 40.85
C SER A 21 29.27 16.08 42.09
N LEU A 22 29.80 14.86 42.09
CA LEU A 22 29.75 13.92 43.22
C LEU A 22 30.68 14.41 44.35
N ALA A 23 30.12 15.11 45.33
CA ALA A 23 30.75 15.27 46.64
C ALA A 23 30.06 14.36 47.68
N PRO A 24 30.82 13.62 48.51
CA PRO A 24 30.26 12.83 49.58
C PRO A 24 29.88 13.75 50.74
N ILE A 25 28.58 13.91 50.99
CA ILE A 25 28.06 14.50 52.21
C ILE A 25 27.08 13.49 52.79
N VAL A 26 27.36 13.04 54.01
CA VAL A 26 26.54 12.11 54.80
C VAL A 26 25.28 12.84 55.28
N PRO A 27 24.05 12.39 54.96
CA PRO A 27 22.86 12.97 55.56
C PRO A 27 22.55 12.34 56.92
N ALA A 28 21.98 13.17 57.79
CA ALA A 28 21.56 12.80 59.14
C ALA A 28 20.29 11.93 59.11
N SER A 29 20.37 10.83 59.86
CA SER A 29 19.33 9.93 60.35
C SER A 29 17.86 10.38 60.26
N ALA A 30 17.11 9.82 59.30
CA ALA A 30 15.68 9.57 59.41
C ALA A 30 15.47 8.11 59.86
N GLN A 31 14.50 7.84 60.75
CA GLN A 31 14.16 6.48 61.16
C GLN A 31 13.74 5.65 59.93
N ALA A 32 14.46 4.57 59.66
CA ALA A 32 14.16 3.68 58.55
C ALA A 32 12.84 2.93 58.81
N LEU A 33 11.87 3.08 57.90
CA LEU A 33 10.64 2.29 57.88
C LEU A 33 10.95 0.84 57.46
N ALA A 34 10.12 -0.11 57.89
CA ALA A 34 10.29 -1.52 57.54
C ALA A 34 10.00 -1.76 56.04
N PRO A 35 10.70 -2.71 55.39
CA PRO A 35 10.46 -3.08 54.00
C PRO A 35 9.07 -3.71 53.82
N LEU A 36 8.44 -3.46 52.67
CA LEU A 36 7.17 -4.04 52.26
C LEU A 36 7.36 -5.34 51.44
N PRO A 37 6.37 -6.25 51.44
CA PRO A 37 6.41 -7.43 50.57
C PRO A 37 6.39 -7.03 49.09
N LEU A 38 7.14 -7.77 48.27
CA LEU A 38 7.15 -7.57 46.82
C LEU A 38 5.98 -8.32 46.17
N PRO A 39 5.32 -7.75 45.14
CA PRO A 39 4.45 -8.50 44.23
C PRO A 39 5.18 -9.69 43.61
N ASP A 40 4.45 -10.75 43.26
CA ASP A 40 5.01 -11.97 42.63
C ASP A 40 5.80 -11.64 41.34
N GLU A 41 5.36 -10.65 40.57
CA GLU A 41 6.05 -10.18 39.36
C GLU A 41 7.42 -9.52 39.62
N LEU A 42 7.67 -9.10 40.87
CA LEU A 42 8.93 -8.52 41.34
C LEU A 42 9.71 -9.48 42.26
N SER A 43 9.13 -10.62 42.66
CA SER A 43 9.78 -11.59 43.54
C SER A 43 10.78 -12.50 42.82
N ASP A 44 10.59 -12.71 41.52
CA ASP A 44 11.40 -13.60 40.67
C ASP A 44 12.46 -12.85 39.84
N LEU A 45 12.78 -11.60 40.20
CA LEU A 45 13.81 -10.83 39.52
C LEU A 45 15.20 -11.49 39.70
N PRO A 46 15.99 -11.68 38.62
CA PRO A 46 17.25 -12.45 38.66
C PRO A 46 18.33 -11.82 39.56
N ASP A 47 19.01 -12.63 40.38
CA ASP A 47 19.91 -12.19 41.47
C ASP A 47 21.29 -11.58 41.05
N ASP A 48 21.51 -11.30 39.75
CA ASP A 48 22.82 -10.94 39.17
C ASP A 48 23.20 -9.42 39.22
N GLU A 49 24.39 -9.10 38.69
CA GLU A 49 25.06 -7.78 38.57
C GLU A 49 24.13 -6.59 38.24
N GLY A 50 23.03 -6.82 37.49
CA GLY A 50 22.02 -5.81 37.17
C GLY A 50 21.33 -5.20 38.40
N ARG A 51 21.21 -5.95 39.51
CA ARG A 51 20.60 -5.48 40.75
C ARG A 51 21.46 -4.42 41.47
N GLU A 52 22.79 -4.57 41.42
CA GLU A 52 23.73 -3.63 42.06
C GLU A 52 23.77 -2.29 41.28
N ILE A 53 23.78 -2.37 39.95
CA ILE A 53 23.68 -1.21 39.05
C ILE A 53 22.34 -0.48 39.30
N ALA A 54 21.23 -1.23 39.32
CA ALA A 54 19.92 -0.67 39.57
C ALA A 54 19.83 0.05 40.92
N GLN A 55 20.38 -0.56 41.97
CA GLN A 55 20.38 0.02 43.31
C GLN A 55 21.22 1.31 43.38
N GLY A 56 22.35 1.37 42.66
CA GLY A 56 23.18 2.57 42.53
C GLY A 56 22.46 3.73 41.82
N VAL A 57 21.78 3.43 40.71
CA VAL A 57 21.00 4.42 39.94
C VAL A 57 19.84 4.96 40.79
N VAL A 58 19.06 4.07 41.41
CA VAL A 58 17.90 4.45 42.25
C VAL A 58 18.33 5.30 43.44
N THR A 59 19.42 4.93 44.12
CA THR A 59 19.94 5.70 45.26
C THR A 59 20.34 7.12 44.83
N SER A 60 21.02 7.23 43.69
CA SER A 60 21.45 8.53 43.13
C SER A 60 20.25 9.40 42.75
N LEU A 61 19.23 8.79 42.14
CA LEU A 61 18.00 9.47 41.75
C LEU A 61 17.19 9.96 42.96
N LEU A 62 16.97 9.10 43.97
CA LEU A 62 16.24 9.49 45.19
C LEU A 62 16.94 10.68 45.88
N LYS A 63 18.28 10.72 45.87
CA LYS A 63 19.05 11.86 46.37
C LYS A 63 18.81 13.13 45.55
N ALA A 64 18.75 13.03 44.22
CA ALA A 64 18.44 14.16 43.35
C ALA A 64 17.01 14.67 43.57
N LEU A 65 16.03 13.77 43.64
CA LEU A 65 14.62 14.09 43.91
C LEU A 65 14.40 14.78 45.27
N GLY A 66 15.17 14.39 46.30
CA GLY A 66 15.14 15.03 47.61
C GLY A 66 15.64 16.49 47.60
N GLN A 67 16.39 16.91 46.57
CA GLN A 67 16.84 18.29 46.39
C GLN A 67 15.89 19.12 45.50
N THR A 68 15.00 18.44 44.77
CA THR A 68 14.08 19.05 43.82
C THR A 68 12.94 19.79 44.51
N ARG A 69 12.58 20.95 43.97
CA ARG A 69 11.45 21.78 44.45
C ARG A 69 10.34 21.99 43.43
N HIS A 70 10.56 21.60 42.17
CA HIS A 70 9.66 21.85 41.05
C HIS A 70 9.39 20.56 40.27
N ARG A 71 8.16 20.40 39.76
CA ARG A 71 7.72 19.20 39.02
C ARG A 71 8.62 18.90 37.82
N MET A 72 8.87 19.89 36.97
CA MET A 72 9.68 19.70 35.75
C MET A 72 11.11 19.23 36.06
N ASP A 73 11.74 19.75 37.13
CA ASP A 73 13.09 19.32 37.51
C ASP A 73 13.10 17.84 37.96
N ALA A 74 11.99 17.34 38.51
CA ALA A 74 11.84 15.94 38.91
C ALA A 74 11.57 15.03 37.71
N GLU A 75 10.76 15.49 36.75
CA GLU A 75 10.49 14.77 35.50
C GLU A 75 11.75 14.66 34.64
N LEU A 76 12.52 15.75 34.51
CA LEU A 76 13.82 15.72 33.80
C LEU A 76 14.87 14.84 34.50
N ALA A 77 14.83 14.74 35.84
CA ALA A 77 15.72 13.83 36.56
C ALA A 77 15.45 12.36 36.22
N ILE A 78 14.18 11.99 36.03
CA ILE A 78 13.81 10.62 35.62
C ILE A 78 14.06 10.38 34.14
N ALA A 79 13.80 11.37 33.28
CA ALA A 79 14.16 11.32 31.87
C ALA A 79 15.62 10.86 31.66
N SER A 80 16.54 11.34 32.53
CA SER A 80 17.96 10.94 32.47
C SER A 80 18.23 9.45 32.73
N ILE A 81 17.34 8.73 33.43
CA ILE A 81 17.47 7.28 33.64
C ILE A 81 17.28 6.54 32.32
N PHE A 82 16.31 6.95 31.52
CA PHE A 82 16.03 6.31 30.23
C PHE A 82 17.24 6.43 29.29
N GLY A 83 17.89 7.59 29.23
CA GLY A 83 19.13 7.77 28.46
C GLY A 83 20.37 7.06 29.03
N THR A 84 20.47 6.87 30.35
CA THR A 84 21.64 6.20 30.96
C THR A 84 21.68 4.69 30.68
N VAL A 85 20.51 4.07 30.46
CA VAL A 85 20.41 2.62 30.16
C VAL A 85 20.84 2.32 28.73
N THR A 86 20.52 3.20 27.79
CA THR A 86 20.80 3.01 26.37
C THR A 86 22.26 3.21 26.00
N ASP A 87 22.98 4.14 26.65
CA ASP A 87 24.44 4.36 26.48
C ASP A 87 25.30 3.10 26.74
N GLY A 88 24.78 2.11 27.47
CA GLY A 88 25.47 0.85 27.74
C GLY A 88 25.23 -0.26 26.71
N LEU A 89 24.35 -0.01 25.73
CA LEU A 89 23.77 -1.02 24.83
C LEU A 89 23.88 -0.61 23.35
N ASP A 90 24.95 0.10 22.98
CA ASP A 90 25.16 0.74 21.67
C ASP A 90 24.85 -0.16 20.44
N ASP A 91 24.97 -1.49 20.54
CA ASP A 91 24.71 -2.47 19.46
C ASP A 91 23.45 -3.35 19.67
N ALA A 92 22.60 -3.07 20.66
CA ALA A 92 21.39 -3.83 20.93
C ALA A 92 20.21 -3.37 20.06
N ASP A 93 19.41 -4.33 19.58
CA ASP A 93 18.11 -4.07 18.93
C ASP A 93 17.12 -3.41 19.90
N ASP A 94 16.04 -2.85 19.35
CA ASP A 94 15.01 -2.11 20.13
C ASP A 94 14.40 -2.97 21.23
N LEU A 95 14.17 -4.26 20.97
CA LEU A 95 13.58 -5.18 21.96
C LEU A 95 14.48 -5.34 23.18
N ARG A 96 15.77 -5.60 22.98
CA ARG A 96 16.77 -5.73 24.07
C ARG A 96 16.95 -4.44 24.87
N ARG A 97 16.93 -3.29 24.19
CA ARG A 97 16.99 -1.98 24.87
C ARG A 97 15.78 -1.78 25.75
N ILE A 98 14.59 -2.13 25.27
CA ILE A 98 13.38 -1.96 26.08
C ILE A 98 13.30 -3.03 27.19
N ASP A 99 13.79 -4.25 26.99
CA ASP A 99 13.91 -5.29 28.04
C ASP A 99 14.76 -4.80 29.21
N ALA A 100 15.97 -4.29 28.90
CA ALA A 100 16.90 -3.79 29.89
C ALA A 100 16.32 -2.59 30.67
N THR A 101 15.67 -1.66 29.96
CA THR A 101 15.00 -0.51 30.55
C THR A 101 13.86 -0.94 31.47
N SER A 102 13.01 -1.85 31.01
CA SER A 102 11.89 -2.40 31.77
C SER A 102 12.36 -3.10 33.05
N LEU A 103 13.43 -3.89 32.95
CA LEU A 103 14.02 -4.59 34.09
C LEU A 103 14.59 -3.61 35.13
N LEU A 104 15.33 -2.58 34.70
CA LEU A 104 15.85 -1.54 35.59
C LEU A 104 14.71 -0.83 36.34
N LEU A 105 13.65 -0.47 35.65
CA LEU A 105 12.51 0.22 36.24
C LEU A 105 11.74 -0.67 37.22
N LYS A 106 11.60 -1.98 36.95
CA LYS A 106 11.07 -2.96 37.91
C LYS A 106 11.92 -3.04 39.17
N TYR A 107 13.26 -3.04 39.04
CA TYR A 107 14.15 -2.93 40.20
C TYR A 107 13.99 -1.62 40.97
N ALA A 108 13.74 -0.51 40.28
CA ALA A 108 13.47 0.78 40.92
C ALA A 108 12.18 0.75 41.75
N VAL A 109 11.11 0.16 41.21
CA VAL A 109 9.85 -0.04 41.95
C VAL A 109 10.07 -0.93 43.17
N ALA A 110 10.75 -2.08 43.00
CA ALA A 110 11.06 -2.98 44.10
C ALA A 110 11.90 -2.28 45.19
N SER A 111 12.90 -1.50 44.80
CA SER A 111 13.76 -0.74 45.73
C SER A 111 12.97 0.30 46.54
N CYS A 112 11.97 0.94 45.95
CA CYS A 112 11.09 1.88 46.65
C CYS A 112 10.24 1.19 47.73
N LEU A 113 9.77 -0.03 47.47
CA LEU A 113 9.04 -0.85 48.46
C LEU A 113 9.95 -1.33 49.59
N GLN A 114 11.22 -1.60 49.30
CA GLN A 114 12.21 -2.02 50.30
C GLN A 114 12.74 -0.86 51.16
N ALA A 115 12.70 0.38 50.67
CA ALA A 115 13.13 1.58 51.39
C ALA A 115 12.10 2.72 51.33
N PRO A 116 10.95 2.61 52.02
CA PRO A 116 9.87 3.59 51.96
C PRO A 116 10.32 4.98 52.44
N SER A 117 10.07 6.01 51.63
CA SER A 117 10.37 7.42 51.91
C SER A 117 9.47 8.34 51.09
N PRO A 118 9.36 9.65 51.44
CA PRO A 118 8.68 10.63 50.59
C PRO A 118 9.26 10.65 49.17
N GLU A 119 10.59 10.59 49.03
CA GLU A 119 11.26 10.57 47.73
C GLU A 119 10.92 9.30 46.93
N ALA A 120 10.84 8.13 47.59
CA ALA A 120 10.42 6.89 46.97
C ALA A 120 8.97 6.94 46.48
N LEU A 121 8.06 7.51 47.28
CA LEU A 121 6.68 7.75 46.85
C LEU A 121 6.63 8.73 45.67
N GLY A 122 7.45 9.78 45.69
CA GLY A 122 7.57 10.73 44.59
C GLY A 122 8.07 10.08 43.29
N LEU A 123 9.05 9.18 43.40
CA LEU A 123 9.57 8.41 42.26
C LEU A 123 8.50 7.48 41.67
N LEU A 124 7.82 6.70 42.51
CA LEU A 124 6.76 5.80 42.07
C LEU A 124 5.63 6.55 41.35
N LEU A 125 5.23 7.72 41.86
CA LEU A 125 4.22 8.56 41.20
C LEU A 125 4.70 9.13 39.86
N LEU A 126 5.99 9.41 39.69
CA LEU A 126 6.53 9.82 38.41
C LEU A 126 6.63 8.64 37.42
N LEU A 127 7.02 7.45 37.90
CA LEU A 127 7.04 6.23 37.07
C LEU A 127 5.63 5.79 36.66
N ALA A 128 4.62 6.00 37.50
CA ALA A 128 3.22 5.77 37.15
C ALA A 128 2.70 6.73 36.05
N ASP A 129 3.34 7.90 35.90
CA ASP A 129 2.99 8.93 34.91
C ASP A 129 3.78 8.77 33.60
N GLN A 130 5.10 8.56 33.71
CA GLN A 130 6.07 8.55 32.58
C GLN A 130 6.58 7.17 32.18
N GLY A 131 6.39 6.13 32.99
CA GLY A 131 6.95 4.82 32.68
C GLY A 131 6.31 4.14 31.47
N PRO A 132 6.93 3.07 30.94
CA PRO A 132 6.26 2.13 30.05
C PRO A 132 4.96 1.60 30.66
N ALA A 133 3.98 1.23 29.85
CA ALA A 133 2.64 0.84 30.31
C ALA A 133 2.65 -0.20 31.45
N HIS A 134 3.46 -1.25 31.30
CA HIS A 134 3.58 -2.34 32.28
C HIS A 134 4.30 -1.94 33.59
N VAL A 135 5.16 -0.90 33.55
CA VAL A 135 5.80 -0.34 34.76
C VAL A 135 4.83 0.59 35.48
N ARG A 136 3.99 1.31 34.74
CA ARG A 136 3.06 2.30 35.31
C ARG A 136 2.09 1.68 36.29
N GLU A 137 1.52 0.52 35.95
CA GLU A 137 0.62 -0.24 36.83
C GLU A 137 1.33 -0.68 38.12
N LEU A 138 2.50 -1.31 37.98
CA LEU A 138 3.34 -1.72 39.11
C LEU A 138 3.73 -0.55 40.03
N ALA A 139 4.11 0.58 39.43
CA ALA A 139 4.49 1.77 40.16
C ALA A 139 3.30 2.42 40.88
N LEU A 140 2.11 2.41 40.26
CA LEU A 140 0.88 2.91 40.86
C LEU A 140 0.47 2.07 42.08
N ASP A 141 0.50 0.74 41.97
CA ASP A 141 0.21 -0.16 43.07
C ASP A 141 1.20 0.01 44.21
N ALA A 142 2.50 0.10 43.91
CA ALA A 142 3.53 0.37 44.90
C ALA A 142 3.34 1.74 45.58
N ALA A 143 2.95 2.77 44.82
CA ALA A 143 2.66 4.09 45.36
C ALA A 143 1.48 4.06 46.35
N GLN A 144 0.42 3.32 46.03
CA GLN A 144 -0.73 3.13 46.91
C GLN A 144 -0.34 2.44 48.23
N GLN A 145 0.56 1.44 48.16
CA GLN A 145 1.08 0.78 49.37
C GLN A 145 1.85 1.75 50.27
N LEU A 146 2.73 2.60 49.71
CA LEU A 146 3.47 3.62 50.47
C LEU A 146 2.55 4.68 51.07
N GLN A 147 1.49 5.08 50.34
CA GLN A 147 0.47 5.99 50.85
C GLN A 147 -0.29 5.39 52.04
N GLY A 148 -0.54 4.07 52.03
CA GLY A 148 -1.13 3.32 53.14
C GLY A 148 -0.32 3.38 54.45
N LEU A 149 0.99 3.70 54.36
CA LEU A 149 1.86 3.95 55.51
C LEU A 149 1.80 5.40 56.04
N ASN A 150 0.88 6.22 55.53
CA ASN A 150 0.77 7.67 55.80
C ASN A 150 2.03 8.47 55.39
N ILE A 151 2.79 7.99 54.40
CA ILE A 151 3.88 8.77 53.80
C ILE A 151 3.27 9.83 52.89
N ALA A 152 3.54 11.10 53.18
CA ALA A 152 3.08 12.19 52.33
C ALA A 152 4.00 12.33 51.10
N PRO A 153 3.45 12.52 49.89
CA PRO A 153 4.27 12.75 48.70
C PRO A 153 4.96 14.13 48.79
N PRO A 154 6.13 14.30 48.15
CA PRO A 154 6.78 15.59 48.02
C PRO A 154 5.83 16.62 47.37
N ARG A 155 5.97 17.90 47.70
CA ARG A 155 5.07 18.95 47.18
C ARG A 155 5.05 19.03 45.65
N TRP A 156 6.19 18.75 45.01
CA TRP A 156 6.30 18.74 43.56
C TRP A 156 5.64 17.50 42.92
N ALA A 157 5.36 16.45 43.69
CA ALA A 157 4.74 15.21 43.20
C ALA A 157 3.21 15.29 43.15
N GLN A 158 2.61 16.36 43.67
CA GLN A 158 1.17 16.59 43.52
C GLN A 158 0.84 16.87 42.04
N PRO A 159 -0.32 16.40 41.54
CA PRO A 159 -0.76 16.69 40.19
C PRO A 159 -0.85 18.20 39.97
N ALA A 160 0.00 18.73 39.09
CA ALA A 160 -0.07 20.12 38.65
C ALA A 160 -0.71 20.14 37.26
N SER A 161 -1.79 20.91 37.09
CA SER A 161 -2.44 21.02 35.79
C SER A 161 -1.51 21.71 34.79
N LEU A 162 -1.22 21.02 33.68
CA LEU A 162 -0.51 21.57 32.54
C LEU A 162 -1.31 22.76 31.96
N VAL A 163 -0.69 23.95 31.93
CA VAL A 163 -1.27 25.13 31.27
C VAL A 163 -0.51 25.39 29.98
N VAL A 164 -1.09 24.98 28.86
CA VAL A 164 -0.57 25.30 27.53
C VAL A 164 -0.80 26.78 27.25
N GLN A 165 0.26 27.46 26.82
CA GLN A 165 0.24 28.88 26.52
C GLN A 165 0.25 29.13 25.00
N ARG A 166 1.06 28.36 24.24
CA ARG A 166 1.17 28.46 22.79
C ARG A 166 1.60 27.14 22.15
N THR A 167 1.17 26.94 20.91
CA THR A 167 1.54 25.80 20.07
C THR A 167 1.85 26.28 18.65
N TRP A 168 2.85 25.69 18.01
CA TRP A 168 3.24 26.04 16.63
C TRP A 168 3.78 24.85 15.86
N LEU A 169 3.75 24.98 14.54
CA LEU A 169 4.33 24.04 13.59
C LEU A 169 5.30 24.78 12.68
N TYR A 170 6.46 24.18 12.45
CA TYR A 170 7.45 24.62 11.49
C TYR A 170 7.87 23.42 10.65
N GLY A 171 7.96 23.55 9.33
CA GLY A 171 8.37 22.43 8.48
C GLY A 171 8.75 22.86 7.09
N ASP A 172 9.21 21.92 6.27
CA ASP A 172 9.40 22.16 4.85
C ASP A 172 8.10 21.98 4.05
N VAL A 173 7.98 22.74 2.95
CA VAL A 173 6.79 22.70 2.08
C VAL A 173 6.73 21.39 1.26
N SER A 174 7.79 20.58 1.26
CA SER A 174 7.76 19.22 0.68
C SER A 174 7.10 18.20 1.61
N GLY A 175 6.89 18.53 2.89
CA GLY A 175 6.30 17.63 3.87
C GLY A 175 7.26 16.56 4.39
N VAL A 176 8.57 16.69 4.14
CA VAL A 176 9.59 15.71 4.55
C VAL A 176 9.81 15.76 6.06
N GLN A 177 9.93 16.95 6.63
CA GLN A 177 10.13 17.18 8.05
C GLN A 177 9.20 18.25 8.58
N SER A 178 8.75 18.02 9.82
CA SER A 178 7.95 18.98 10.57
C SER A 178 8.38 18.97 12.03
N SER A 179 8.35 20.13 12.67
CA SER A 179 8.63 20.31 14.08
C SER A 179 7.44 20.96 14.77
N CYS A 180 6.94 20.28 15.79
CA CYS A 180 5.85 20.73 16.64
C CYS A 180 6.41 21.26 17.96
N GLY A 181 6.07 22.51 18.29
CA GLY A 181 6.46 23.14 19.55
C GLY A 181 5.26 23.40 20.45
N ILE A 182 5.38 23.04 21.73
CA ILE A 182 4.36 23.25 22.76
C ILE A 182 4.98 24.01 23.92
N HIS A 183 4.55 25.25 24.11
CA HIS A 183 4.94 26.08 25.25
C HIS A 183 3.89 25.98 26.35
N PHE A 184 4.32 25.60 27.55
CA PHE A 184 3.45 25.31 28.68
C PHE A 184 4.08 25.77 30.00
N SER A 185 3.27 25.79 31.07
CA SER A 185 3.75 26.15 32.40
C SER A 185 3.27 25.22 33.51
N TYR A 186 4.11 25.09 34.54
CA TYR A 186 3.76 24.55 35.85
C TYR A 186 3.79 25.68 36.88
N GLY A 187 2.62 26.20 37.23
CA GLY A 187 2.52 27.38 38.09
C GLY A 187 3.10 28.61 37.40
N HIS A 188 4.24 29.12 37.88
CA HIS A 188 4.88 30.34 37.35
C HIS A 188 6.13 30.06 36.50
N ARG A 189 6.49 28.78 36.28
CA ARG A 189 7.64 28.40 35.45
C ARG A 189 7.15 27.94 34.09
N GLU A 190 7.77 28.51 33.06
CA GLU A 190 7.48 28.22 31.65
C GLU A 190 8.48 27.21 31.10
N HIS A 191 8.01 26.38 30.18
CA HIS A 191 8.74 25.28 29.56
C HIS A 191 8.27 25.12 28.11
N THR A 192 9.13 24.55 27.27
CA THR A 192 8.79 24.24 25.88
C THR A 192 9.18 22.82 25.58
N LEU A 193 8.24 22.03 25.08
CA LEU A 193 8.51 20.77 24.39
C LEU A 193 8.69 21.07 22.91
N MET A 194 9.74 20.52 22.32
CA MET A 194 9.97 20.52 20.88
C MET A 194 10.06 19.08 20.40
N VAL A 195 9.34 18.77 19.32
CA VAL A 195 9.38 17.46 18.67
C VAL A 195 9.68 17.68 17.20
N LEU A 196 10.66 16.97 16.66
CA LEU A 196 10.97 16.90 15.23
C LEU A 196 10.48 15.55 14.71
N ILE A 197 9.75 15.60 13.60
CA ILE A 197 9.11 14.46 12.94
C ILE A 197 9.66 14.40 11.51
N ASP A 198 10.04 13.21 11.07
CA ASP A 198 10.56 12.95 9.73
C ASP A 198 9.67 11.94 9.00
N HIS A 199 8.94 12.43 8.02
CA HIS A 199 7.93 11.68 7.26
C HIS A 199 8.55 10.77 6.20
N ASP A 200 9.78 11.05 5.74
CA ASP A 200 10.51 10.15 4.84
C ASP A 200 11.06 8.93 5.59
N LEU A 201 11.32 9.07 6.89
CA LEU A 201 11.76 8.00 7.79
C LEU A 201 10.61 7.39 8.60
N GLY A 202 9.45 7.22 7.95
CA GLY A 202 8.28 6.56 8.55
C GLY A 202 7.38 7.47 9.37
N GLY A 203 7.69 8.75 9.55
CA GLY A 203 6.85 9.72 10.29
C GLY A 203 6.97 9.64 11.81
N GLY A 204 7.97 8.93 12.32
CA GLY A 204 8.28 8.87 13.73
C GLY A 204 8.99 10.12 14.26
N ILE A 205 9.22 10.12 15.58
CA ILE A 205 10.00 11.16 16.24
C ILE A 205 11.48 11.00 15.87
N LYS A 206 12.01 11.99 15.17
CA LYS A 206 13.43 12.09 14.82
C LYS A 206 14.26 12.75 15.93
N ASP A 207 13.66 13.67 16.67
CA ASP A 207 14.31 14.37 17.77
C ASP A 207 13.24 14.92 18.73
N THR A 208 13.53 14.97 20.03
CA THR A 208 12.61 15.55 21.02
C THR A 208 13.36 16.10 22.23
N TRP A 209 13.11 17.37 22.57
CA TRP A 209 13.83 18.02 23.68
C TRP A 209 12.97 19.04 24.42
N PHE A 210 13.43 19.39 25.62
CA PHE A 210 12.78 20.39 26.48
C PHE A 210 13.65 21.62 26.72
N VAL A 211 13.03 22.79 26.64
CA VAL A 211 13.67 24.08 26.94
C VAL A 211 12.99 24.71 28.14
N GLN A 212 13.77 25.11 29.14
CA GLN A 212 13.25 25.81 30.33
C GLN A 212 13.20 27.33 30.10
N GLY A 213 12.15 27.98 30.61
CA GLY A 213 11.97 29.44 30.56
C GLY A 213 11.63 29.98 29.18
N SER A 214 11.94 31.26 28.98
CA SER A 214 11.58 32.01 27.76
C SER A 214 12.39 31.64 26.52
N ASP A 215 13.43 30.81 26.66
CA ASP A 215 14.32 30.47 25.53
C ASP A 215 13.58 29.66 24.44
N GLY A 216 12.54 28.91 24.79
CA GLY A 216 11.71 28.24 23.78
C GLY A 216 10.85 29.21 22.95
N LEU A 217 10.40 30.32 23.54
CA LEU A 217 9.73 31.39 22.78
C LEU A 217 10.71 32.10 21.84
N ARG A 218 11.97 32.26 22.24
CA ARG A 218 13.02 32.77 21.34
C ARG A 218 13.31 31.81 20.18
N ALA A 219 13.31 30.50 20.45
CA ALA A 219 13.45 29.49 19.41
C ALA A 219 12.28 29.53 18.40
N ARG A 220 11.04 29.72 18.89
CA ARG A 220 9.85 29.96 18.06
C ARG A 220 10.01 31.18 17.17
N GLU A 221 10.42 32.32 17.74
CA GLU A 221 10.65 33.56 16.97
C GLU A 221 11.74 33.38 15.89
N GLY A 222 12.81 32.67 16.23
CA GLY A 222 13.87 32.31 15.27
C GLY A 222 13.35 31.43 14.13
N ALA A 223 12.54 30.41 14.43
CA ALA A 223 11.94 29.54 13.42
C ALA A 223 10.97 30.30 12.50
N ALA A 224 10.15 31.19 13.06
CA ALA A 224 9.25 32.04 12.28
C ALA A 224 10.00 32.99 11.34
N ALA A 225 11.09 33.61 11.82
CA ALA A 225 11.94 34.48 11.01
C ALA A 225 12.63 33.69 9.87
N MET A 226 13.16 32.50 10.17
CA MET A 226 13.79 31.64 9.16
C MET A 226 12.81 31.17 8.08
N ALA A 227 11.57 30.83 8.46
CA ALA A 227 10.53 30.45 7.50
C ALA A 227 10.12 31.62 6.60
N ALA A 228 10.03 32.84 7.14
CA ALA A 228 9.70 34.03 6.36
C ALA A 228 10.76 34.34 5.27
N GLU A 229 12.02 33.96 5.50
CA GLU A 229 13.13 34.17 4.56
C GLU A 229 13.34 32.98 3.60
N ASN A 230 12.67 31.84 3.81
CA ASN A 230 12.86 30.62 3.04
C ASN A 230 11.55 30.15 2.37
N PRO A 231 11.39 30.30 1.04
CA PRO A 231 10.19 29.86 0.31
C PRO A 231 9.89 28.36 0.41
N GLY A 232 10.89 27.54 0.79
CA GLY A 232 10.74 26.10 1.00
C GLY A 232 10.33 25.69 2.41
N ALA A 233 10.10 26.63 3.32
CA ALA A 233 9.68 26.36 4.70
C ALA A 233 8.40 27.12 5.04
N TYR A 234 7.62 26.58 5.97
CA TYR A 234 6.45 27.25 6.53
C TYR A 234 6.56 27.31 8.06
N PHE A 235 5.89 28.31 8.63
CA PHE A 235 5.69 28.46 10.07
C PHE A 235 4.25 28.89 10.31
N ARG A 236 3.59 28.28 11.29
CA ARG A 236 2.25 28.69 11.71
C ARG A 236 2.03 28.40 13.19
N ASP A 237 1.32 29.29 13.86
CA ASP A 237 0.71 28.94 15.14
C ASP A 237 -0.46 27.97 14.86
N ILE A 238 -0.60 26.95 15.71
CA ILE A 238 -1.59 25.89 15.57
C ILE A 238 -2.41 25.77 16.85
N GLU A 239 -3.58 25.14 16.78
CA GLU A 239 -4.43 24.88 17.94
C GLU A 239 -3.89 23.71 18.79
N GLU A 240 -4.24 23.69 20.09
CA GLU A 240 -3.84 22.60 21.02
C GLU A 240 -4.23 21.21 20.46
N LYS A 241 -5.42 21.08 19.87
CA LYS A 241 -5.93 19.83 19.27
C LYS A 241 -5.12 19.39 18.06
N GLU A 242 -4.63 20.33 17.27
CA GLU A 242 -3.82 20.03 16.10
C GLU A 242 -2.41 19.58 16.51
N ALA A 243 -1.81 20.26 17.49
CA ALA A 243 -0.53 19.85 18.07
C ALA A 243 -0.61 18.44 18.66
N LEU A 244 -1.71 18.12 19.35
CA LEU A 244 -1.97 16.78 19.87
C LEU A 244 -2.01 15.74 18.73
N GLY A 245 -2.66 16.03 17.61
CA GLY A 245 -2.71 15.13 16.46
C GLY A 245 -1.31 14.79 15.91
N TYR A 246 -0.44 15.78 15.76
CA TYR A 246 0.95 15.56 15.33
C TYR A 246 1.75 14.72 16.32
N LEU A 247 1.60 14.98 17.63
CA LEU A 247 2.28 14.18 18.65
C LEU A 247 1.78 12.73 18.66
N GLN A 248 0.47 12.53 18.61
CA GLN A 248 -0.16 11.21 18.63
C GLN A 248 0.24 10.36 17.43
N ASP A 249 0.23 10.95 16.23
CA ASP A 249 0.68 10.28 15.01
C ASP A 249 2.15 9.86 15.13
N ALA A 250 3.03 10.79 15.50
CA ALA A 250 4.47 10.50 15.61
C ALA A 250 4.82 9.49 16.72
N LEU A 251 4.12 9.52 17.87
CA LEU A 251 4.33 8.61 19.00
C LEU A 251 3.84 7.18 18.73
N SER A 252 2.93 7.01 17.76
CA SER A 252 2.41 5.70 17.34
C SER A 252 3.35 4.92 16.42
N ARG A 253 4.46 5.55 15.98
CA ARG A 253 5.42 5.02 14.99
C ARG A 253 6.81 4.84 15.61
N PRO A 254 7.69 4.01 15.00
CA PRO A 254 9.05 3.86 15.51
C PRO A 254 9.79 5.20 15.49
N ALA A 255 10.54 5.52 16.55
CA ALA A 255 11.40 6.70 16.55
C ALA A 255 12.53 6.53 15.52
N CYS A 256 12.95 7.62 14.88
CA CYS A 256 13.91 7.61 13.77
C CYS A 256 15.09 8.60 13.94
N PRO A 257 15.77 8.63 15.11
CA PRO A 257 16.94 9.49 15.28
C PRO A 257 18.12 9.01 14.43
N GLU A 258 18.84 9.94 13.79
CA GLU A 258 19.99 9.61 12.93
C GLU A 258 21.33 10.12 13.50
N GLN A 259 21.30 11.22 14.25
CA GLN A 259 22.50 11.85 14.81
C GLN A 259 22.68 11.48 16.28
N PRO A 260 23.93 11.45 16.80
CA PRO A 260 24.17 11.10 18.20
C PRO A 260 23.39 11.95 19.21
N ASP A 261 23.26 13.25 18.97
CA ASP A 261 22.46 14.15 19.81
C ASP A 261 20.97 13.83 19.76
N GLN A 262 20.45 13.42 18.60
CA GLN A 262 19.06 13.01 18.44
C GLN A 262 18.77 11.69 19.17
N ILE A 263 19.72 10.74 19.12
CA ILE A 263 19.61 9.46 19.81
C ILE A 263 19.58 9.70 21.31
N GLU A 264 20.52 10.49 21.84
CA GLU A 264 20.57 10.88 23.25
C GLU A 264 19.25 11.57 23.70
N ASP A 265 18.74 12.50 22.91
CA ASP A 265 17.52 13.25 23.23
C ASP A 265 16.25 12.37 23.16
N VAL A 266 16.13 11.51 22.14
CA VAL A 266 15.01 10.55 22.03
C VAL A 266 15.04 9.56 23.20
N ASP A 267 16.19 8.94 23.48
CA ASP A 267 16.34 7.97 24.56
C ASP A 267 16.01 8.58 25.93
N ALA A 268 16.38 9.84 26.16
CA ALA A 268 16.09 10.53 27.41
C ALA A 268 14.62 11.00 27.51
N PHE A 269 14.06 11.58 26.44
CA PHE A 269 12.85 12.40 26.54
C PHE A 269 11.59 11.80 25.93
N LEU A 270 11.67 10.68 25.20
CA LEU A 270 10.50 10.08 24.51
C LEU A 270 9.31 9.81 25.44
N TYR A 271 9.55 9.18 26.59
CA TYR A 271 8.52 8.90 27.59
C TYR A 271 7.91 10.16 28.23
N LEU A 272 8.73 11.20 28.41
CA LEU A 272 8.26 12.49 28.90
C LEU A 272 7.43 13.22 27.83
N THR A 273 7.80 13.10 26.56
CA THR A 273 7.03 13.59 25.40
C THR A 273 5.68 12.89 25.31
N HIS A 274 5.64 11.57 25.48
CA HIS A 274 4.40 10.80 25.57
C HIS A 274 3.52 11.27 26.73
N THR A 275 4.11 11.50 27.91
CA THR A 275 3.40 12.03 29.07
C THR A 275 2.76 13.40 28.79
N ARG A 276 3.43 14.25 28.01
CA ARG A 276 2.86 15.54 27.60
C ARG A 276 1.71 15.37 26.62
N SER A 277 1.83 14.45 25.67
CA SER A 277 0.73 14.09 24.77
C SER A 277 -0.50 13.61 25.57
N ARG A 278 -0.29 12.71 26.54
CA ARG A 278 -1.30 12.22 27.49
C ARG A 278 -2.00 13.33 28.25
N GLN A 279 -1.24 14.20 28.90
CA GLN A 279 -1.79 15.32 29.69
C GLN A 279 -2.58 16.29 28.81
N LEU A 280 -2.13 16.51 27.57
CA LEU A 280 -2.84 17.32 26.59
C LEU A 280 -4.14 16.64 26.11
N ALA A 281 -4.12 15.33 25.88
CA ALA A 281 -5.30 14.54 25.53
C ALA A 281 -6.36 14.55 26.65
N GLU A 282 -5.94 14.30 27.89
CA GLU A 282 -6.81 14.37 29.07
C GLU A 282 -7.47 15.75 29.21
N ARG A 283 -6.70 16.83 29.01
CA ARG A 283 -7.20 18.22 29.04
C ARG A 283 -8.22 18.50 27.93
N LEU A 284 -8.01 17.96 26.74
CA LEU A 284 -8.87 18.17 25.57
C LEU A 284 -10.05 17.19 25.50
N GLY A 285 -10.12 16.19 26.37
CA GLY A 285 -11.09 15.09 26.29
C GLY A 285 -10.88 14.21 25.05
N ALA A 286 -9.64 14.12 24.57
CA ALA A 286 -9.25 13.29 23.43
C ALA A 286 -8.76 11.90 23.90
N PRO A 287 -8.83 10.86 23.05
CA PRO A 287 -8.27 9.56 23.39
C PRO A 287 -6.75 9.65 23.58
N ASP A 288 -6.22 8.84 24.50
CA ASP A 288 -4.78 8.64 24.66
C ASP A 288 -4.25 7.72 23.54
N VAL A 289 -2.95 7.82 23.23
CA VAL A 289 -2.26 6.96 22.27
C VAL A 289 -1.12 6.25 22.97
N SER A 290 -1.03 4.93 22.83
CA SER A 290 0.10 4.15 23.35
C SER A 290 1.37 4.47 22.55
N LEU A 291 2.52 4.48 23.22
CA LEU A 291 3.81 4.52 22.52
C LEU A 291 3.96 3.30 21.61
N TYR A 292 4.61 3.49 20.46
CA TYR A 292 5.04 2.39 19.59
C TYR A 292 5.73 1.25 20.37
N SER A 293 6.66 1.61 21.27
CA SER A 293 7.33 0.64 22.12
C SER A 293 6.35 -0.09 23.04
N ASP A 294 5.43 0.62 23.71
CA ASP A 294 4.40 0.01 24.55
C ASP A 294 3.51 -0.97 23.77
N VAL A 295 3.22 -0.68 22.49
CA VAL A 295 2.51 -1.59 21.59
C VAL A 295 3.33 -2.87 21.35
N LEU A 296 4.64 -2.77 21.11
CA LEU A 296 5.53 -3.94 20.99
C LEU A 296 5.49 -4.83 22.23
N TRP A 297 5.46 -4.23 23.43
CA TRP A 297 5.35 -4.92 24.72
C TRP A 297 3.99 -5.57 24.96
N SER A 298 2.93 -4.87 24.59
CA SER A 298 1.55 -5.29 24.82
C SER A 298 1.12 -6.39 23.84
N ASN A 299 1.67 -6.35 22.62
CA ASN A 299 1.21 -7.15 21.49
C ASN A 299 2.16 -8.32 21.14
N GLY A 300 3.19 -8.57 21.95
CA GLY A 300 4.09 -9.71 21.76
C GLY A 300 5.03 -9.59 20.54
N GLY A 301 5.52 -8.39 20.23
CA GLY A 301 6.51 -8.18 19.18
C GLY A 301 5.95 -8.24 17.75
N VAL A 302 4.75 -7.72 17.51
CA VAL A 302 4.33 -7.37 16.15
C VAL A 302 4.84 -5.98 15.84
N GLU A 303 5.87 -5.88 14.98
CA GLU A 303 6.35 -4.59 14.44
C GLU A 303 5.18 -3.84 13.78
N PRO A 304 4.84 -2.60 14.18
CA PRO A 304 3.73 -1.81 13.62
C PRO A 304 3.84 -1.48 12.12
N ASP A 305 5.02 -1.60 11.50
CA ASP A 305 5.17 -1.56 10.03
C ASP A 305 4.79 -2.88 9.33
N VAL A 306 4.35 -3.87 10.11
CA VAL A 306 3.84 -5.13 9.58
C VAL A 306 2.40 -4.94 9.12
N HIS A 307 2.29 -4.59 7.84
CA HIS A 307 1.00 -4.51 7.16
C HIS A 307 0.32 -5.88 7.15
N VAL A 308 -0.88 -5.95 7.73
CA VAL A 308 -1.74 -7.13 7.67
C VAL A 308 -2.32 -7.22 6.26
N GLU A 309 -1.77 -8.12 5.46
CA GLU A 309 -2.23 -8.31 4.08
C GLU A 309 -3.27 -9.42 3.98
N GLU A 310 -3.11 -10.47 4.81
CA GLU A 310 -4.01 -11.61 4.82
C GLU A 310 -4.36 -12.05 6.25
N ILE A 311 -5.58 -12.56 6.39
CA ILE A 311 -6.05 -13.17 7.63
C ILE A 311 -6.12 -14.68 7.44
N LEU A 312 -5.39 -15.40 8.29
CA LEU A 312 -5.43 -16.85 8.37
C LEU A 312 -6.46 -17.28 9.41
N GLN A 313 -7.49 -18.02 8.99
CA GLN A 313 -8.37 -18.74 9.90
C GLN A 313 -7.66 -20.03 10.34
N VAL A 314 -7.06 -20.02 11.53
CA VAL A 314 -6.30 -21.15 12.07
C VAL A 314 -7.10 -21.88 13.13
N LYS A 315 -7.24 -23.19 12.96
CA LYS A 315 -7.77 -24.08 13.99
C LYS A 315 -6.63 -24.66 14.83
N VAL A 316 -6.64 -24.35 16.11
CA VAL A 316 -5.66 -24.82 17.10
C VAL A 316 -6.29 -25.93 17.95
N SER A 317 -5.77 -27.15 17.90
CA SER A 317 -6.37 -28.33 18.56
C SER A 317 -5.38 -29.07 19.46
N ILE A 318 -5.81 -29.46 20.67
CA ILE A 318 -4.98 -30.28 21.57
C ILE A 318 -4.97 -31.73 21.10
N VAL A 319 -3.78 -32.26 20.83
CA VAL A 319 -3.55 -33.64 20.39
C VAL A 319 -3.95 -34.61 21.51
N GLY A 320 -4.67 -35.67 21.15
CA GLY A 320 -5.05 -36.74 22.09
C GLY A 320 -6.24 -36.42 23.00
N SER A 321 -6.80 -35.20 22.97
CA SER A 321 -7.97 -34.83 23.76
C SER A 321 -9.24 -35.56 23.30
N LYS A 322 -9.96 -36.22 24.22
CA LYS A 322 -11.24 -36.89 23.94
C LYS A 322 -12.35 -36.54 24.95
N PRO A 323 -13.47 -35.96 24.48
CA PRO A 323 -13.68 -35.38 23.16
C PRO A 323 -12.86 -34.09 22.93
N PRO A 324 -12.73 -33.64 21.66
CA PRO A 324 -11.70 -32.68 21.24
C PRO A 324 -11.81 -31.31 21.93
N THR A 325 -10.65 -30.76 22.33
CA THR A 325 -10.48 -29.38 22.81
C THR A 325 -9.75 -28.56 21.76
N TRP A 326 -10.35 -27.45 21.31
CA TRP A 326 -9.79 -26.62 20.23
C TRP A 326 -10.27 -25.16 20.28
N ARG A 327 -9.56 -24.28 19.57
CA ARG A 327 -9.87 -22.87 19.31
C ARG A 327 -9.77 -22.60 17.81
N ARG A 328 -10.61 -21.72 17.27
CA ARG A 328 -10.50 -21.16 15.92
C ARG A 328 -10.23 -19.69 16.05
N LEU A 329 -9.10 -19.29 15.49
CA LEU A 329 -8.56 -17.95 15.57
C LEU A 329 -8.44 -17.40 14.16
N GLU A 330 -8.75 -16.12 14.00
CA GLU A 330 -8.44 -15.36 12.80
C GLU A 330 -7.23 -14.50 13.13
N LEU A 331 -6.13 -14.75 12.43
CA LEU A 331 -4.79 -14.28 12.78
C LEU A 331 -4.17 -13.55 11.58
N PRO A 332 -3.52 -12.39 11.78
CA PRO A 332 -2.71 -11.78 10.74
C PRO A 332 -1.61 -12.73 10.26
N ASP A 333 -1.42 -12.83 8.95
CA ASP A 333 -0.38 -13.64 8.30
C ASP A 333 1.03 -13.26 8.74
N ALA A 334 1.22 -11.98 9.06
CA ALA A 334 2.49 -11.41 9.36
C ALA A 334 2.85 -11.40 10.87
N LEU A 335 2.01 -12.03 11.71
CA LEU A 335 2.33 -12.29 13.12
C LEU A 335 3.68 -13.00 13.27
N THR A 336 4.54 -12.52 14.16
CA THR A 336 5.76 -13.24 14.54
C THR A 336 5.43 -14.50 15.35
N LEU A 337 6.33 -15.48 15.38
CA LEU A 337 6.13 -16.69 16.18
C LEU A 337 6.05 -16.43 17.70
N PRO A 338 6.82 -15.48 18.28
CA PRO A 338 6.60 -15.02 19.66
C PRO A 338 5.19 -14.44 19.89
N ALA A 339 4.68 -13.60 18.97
CA ALA A 339 3.32 -13.07 19.05
C ALA A 339 2.27 -14.20 18.99
N LEU A 340 2.44 -15.13 18.04
CA LEU A 340 1.59 -16.31 17.91
C LEU A 340 1.57 -17.15 19.19
N HIS A 341 2.72 -17.31 19.84
CA HIS A 341 2.82 -18.01 21.11
C HIS A 341 1.96 -17.34 22.19
N GLN A 342 2.08 -16.03 22.39
CA GLN A 342 1.28 -15.28 23.38
C GLN A 342 -0.22 -15.35 23.08
N ILE A 343 -0.60 -15.28 21.80
CA ILE A 343 -1.99 -15.44 21.34
C ILE A 343 -2.53 -16.83 21.69
N ILE A 344 -1.74 -17.90 21.51
CA ILE A 344 -2.14 -19.26 21.89
C ILE A 344 -2.27 -19.37 23.41
N GLN A 345 -1.35 -18.78 24.20
CA GLN A 345 -1.44 -18.78 25.66
C GLN A 345 -2.74 -18.11 26.13
N ALA A 346 -3.06 -16.93 25.60
CA ALA A 346 -4.30 -16.22 25.90
C ALA A 346 -5.54 -17.03 25.49
N ALA A 347 -5.55 -17.63 24.30
CA ALA A 347 -6.69 -18.39 23.79
C ALA A 347 -7.01 -19.66 24.60
N PHE A 348 -6.01 -20.23 25.26
CA PHE A 348 -6.15 -21.39 26.14
C PHE A 348 -6.15 -21.03 27.63
N GLY A 349 -6.01 -19.76 28.01
CA GLY A 349 -5.98 -19.33 29.41
C GLY A 349 -4.77 -19.87 30.17
N TRP A 350 -3.63 -19.99 29.49
CA TRP A 350 -2.36 -20.42 30.08
C TRP A 350 -1.51 -19.21 30.48
N SER A 351 -0.53 -19.47 31.35
CA SER A 351 0.23 -18.43 32.05
C SER A 351 1.70 -18.39 31.63
N ASP A 352 2.05 -18.97 30.48
CA ASP A 352 3.40 -18.97 29.92
C ASP A 352 4.54 -19.43 30.87
N LYS A 353 4.29 -20.48 31.66
CA LYS A 353 5.24 -21.02 32.66
C LYS A 353 6.08 -22.22 32.19
N HIS A 354 6.02 -22.60 30.91
CA HIS A 354 6.71 -23.78 30.37
C HIS A 354 7.41 -23.43 29.07
N SER A 355 8.46 -24.21 28.72
CA SER A 355 9.09 -24.09 27.41
C SER A 355 8.12 -24.45 26.29
N HIS A 356 8.35 -23.82 25.13
CA HIS A 356 7.55 -24.02 23.93
C HIS A 356 8.41 -24.21 22.68
N GLU A 357 7.84 -24.83 21.65
CA GLU A 357 8.53 -25.08 20.37
C GLU A 357 7.51 -25.12 19.21
N PHE A 358 7.86 -24.52 18.08
CA PHE A 358 7.14 -24.67 16.80
C PHE A 358 7.88 -25.64 15.87
N VAL A 359 7.13 -26.55 15.26
CA VAL A 359 7.65 -27.54 14.29
C VAL A 359 6.78 -27.53 13.05
N TYR A 360 7.40 -27.40 11.87
CA TYR A 360 6.73 -27.38 10.57
C TYR A 360 7.09 -28.59 9.70
N GLY A 361 6.25 -28.87 8.71
CA GLY A 361 6.38 -30.01 7.80
C GLY A 361 5.71 -31.31 8.26
N THR A 362 5.55 -32.26 7.34
CA THR A 362 4.84 -33.53 7.58
C THR A 362 5.76 -34.75 7.50
N GLY A 363 5.50 -35.78 8.31
CA GLY A 363 6.18 -37.07 8.21
C GLY A 363 7.68 -37.00 8.53
N ARG A 364 8.54 -37.49 7.62
CA ARG A 364 10.01 -37.53 7.78
C ARG A 364 10.71 -36.18 7.59
N ASN A 365 10.01 -35.14 7.15
CA ASN A 365 10.55 -33.79 6.91
C ASN A 365 10.22 -32.78 8.02
N ARG A 366 9.86 -33.24 9.23
CA ARG A 366 9.68 -32.35 10.40
C ARG A 366 11.02 -31.73 10.77
N LYS A 367 11.07 -30.40 10.84
CA LYS A 367 12.24 -29.66 11.32
C LYS A 367 11.84 -28.77 12.49
N PRO A 368 12.54 -28.83 13.64
CA PRO A 368 12.41 -27.79 14.66
C PRO A 368 12.90 -26.46 14.05
N LEU A 369 12.26 -25.36 14.42
CA LEU A 369 12.82 -24.04 14.14
C LEU A 369 13.94 -23.76 15.14
N ASP A 370 15.07 -23.23 14.64
CA ASP A 370 16.26 -22.88 15.44
C ASP A 370 16.00 -21.64 16.33
N GLU A 371 16.76 -21.46 17.41
CA GLU A 371 16.53 -20.47 18.50
C GLU A 371 16.54 -18.98 18.08
N ALA A 372 16.77 -18.64 16.80
CA ALA A 372 16.71 -17.28 16.27
C ALA A 372 15.29 -16.89 15.80
N LEU A 373 14.31 -17.01 16.71
CA LEU A 373 12.86 -17.01 16.44
C LEU A 373 12.19 -15.63 16.32
N ASP A 374 12.90 -14.53 16.62
CA ASP A 374 12.26 -13.23 16.83
C ASP A 374 11.71 -12.56 15.56
N THR A 375 12.09 -13.05 14.37
CA THR A 375 11.72 -12.44 13.09
C THR A 375 10.90 -13.33 12.16
N MET A 376 10.65 -14.59 12.50
CA MET A 376 9.86 -15.49 11.64
C MET A 376 8.36 -15.25 11.79
N ARG A 377 7.67 -15.13 10.64
CA ARG A 377 6.22 -14.85 10.55
C ARG A 377 5.36 -16.12 10.40
N LEU A 378 4.10 -16.04 10.80
CA LEU A 378 3.10 -17.11 10.75
C LEU A 378 2.91 -17.68 9.34
N PHE A 379 2.97 -16.84 8.30
CA PHE A 379 2.96 -17.27 6.90
C PHE A 379 3.98 -18.38 6.59
N TRP A 380 5.18 -18.35 7.20
CA TRP A 380 6.20 -19.38 6.98
C TRP A 380 5.85 -20.73 7.62
N LEU A 381 5.00 -20.70 8.66
CA LEU A 381 4.53 -21.88 9.39
C LEU A 381 3.32 -22.52 8.70
N LEU A 382 2.47 -21.70 8.07
CA LEU A 382 1.23 -22.10 7.40
C LEU A 382 1.12 -21.36 6.05
N LYS A 383 1.77 -21.88 5.01
CA LYS A 383 1.89 -21.25 3.68
C LYS A 383 0.61 -21.31 2.85
N GLY A 384 -0.39 -22.06 3.30
CA GLY A 384 -1.59 -22.27 2.52
C GLY A 384 -2.69 -23.05 3.25
N ILE A 385 -3.86 -23.07 2.63
CA ILE A 385 -5.04 -23.77 3.13
C ILE A 385 -4.76 -25.28 3.23
N GLY A 386 -5.06 -25.86 4.39
CA GLY A 386 -4.86 -27.28 4.71
C GLY A 386 -3.49 -27.61 5.27
N GLU A 387 -2.55 -26.67 5.29
CA GLU A 387 -1.24 -26.87 5.93
C GLU A 387 -1.37 -27.00 7.44
N LYS A 388 -0.43 -27.75 8.03
CA LYS A 388 -0.41 -28.07 9.45
C LYS A 388 0.96 -27.84 10.06
N ALA A 389 0.95 -27.27 11.24
CA ALA A 389 2.11 -27.14 12.11
C ALA A 389 1.84 -27.74 13.48
N THR A 390 2.92 -28.07 14.20
CA THR A 390 2.85 -28.50 15.60
C THR A 390 3.39 -27.39 16.49
N TYR A 391 2.66 -27.11 17.56
CA TYR A 391 3.12 -26.28 18.67
C TYR A 391 3.16 -27.14 19.94
N THR A 392 4.31 -27.18 20.61
CA THR A 392 4.50 -27.90 21.87
C THR A 392 4.61 -26.88 22.98
N TYR A 393 3.94 -27.11 24.12
CA TYR A 393 4.00 -26.28 25.33
C TYR A 393 4.03 -27.18 26.55
N GLY A 394 5.20 -27.34 27.18
CA GLY A 394 5.42 -28.31 28.25
C GLY A 394 4.90 -29.71 27.89
N PRO A 395 3.91 -30.27 28.63
CA PRO A 395 3.35 -31.60 28.33
C PRO A 395 2.31 -31.61 27.20
N TRP A 396 1.92 -30.44 26.68
CA TRP A 396 0.84 -30.32 25.70
C TRP A 396 1.39 -30.22 24.28
N GLN A 397 0.78 -30.97 23.38
CA GLN A 397 1.04 -30.88 21.95
C GLN A 397 -0.23 -30.38 21.25
N LEU A 398 -0.09 -29.37 20.41
CA LEU A 398 -1.15 -28.71 19.67
C LEU A 398 -0.90 -28.81 18.17
N THR A 399 -1.98 -29.00 17.41
CA THR A 399 -1.96 -28.91 15.94
C THR A 399 -2.57 -27.58 15.52
N LEU A 400 -1.83 -26.82 14.72
CA LEU A 400 -2.30 -25.61 14.05
C LEU A 400 -2.63 -26.00 12.62
N GLU A 401 -3.84 -25.72 12.16
CA GLU A 401 -4.31 -26.04 10.81
C GLU A 401 -4.90 -24.78 10.16
N CYS A 402 -4.37 -24.38 9.01
CA CYS A 402 -4.92 -23.27 8.23
C CYS A 402 -6.20 -23.74 7.51
N GLU A 403 -7.37 -23.25 7.92
CA GLU A 403 -8.66 -23.61 7.32
C GLU A 403 -9.03 -22.69 6.16
N LYS A 404 -8.66 -21.39 6.23
CA LYS A 404 -8.98 -20.36 5.23
C LYS A 404 -7.94 -19.23 5.26
N ILE A 405 -7.78 -18.55 4.12
CA ILE A 405 -7.04 -17.30 3.97
C ILE A 405 -7.97 -16.29 3.28
N PHE A 406 -8.05 -15.06 3.78
CA PHE A 406 -8.92 -14.02 3.24
C PHE A 406 -8.38 -12.62 3.53
N ASP A 407 -8.83 -11.61 2.76
CA ASP A 407 -8.42 -10.22 2.96
C ASP A 407 -9.02 -9.67 4.26
N PRO A 408 -8.31 -8.78 4.99
CA PRO A 408 -8.86 -8.15 6.18
C PRO A 408 -10.17 -7.42 5.84
N GLN A 409 -11.10 -7.45 6.79
CA GLN A 409 -12.40 -6.78 6.67
C GLN A 409 -12.33 -5.42 7.33
N GLU A 410 -12.84 -4.38 6.65
CA GLU A 410 -12.99 -3.05 7.24
C GLU A 410 -13.75 -3.14 8.58
N ASP A 411 -13.33 -2.34 9.56
CA ASP A 411 -13.87 -2.26 10.93
C ASP A 411 -13.71 -3.51 11.82
N ILE A 412 -12.95 -4.52 11.38
CA ILE A 412 -12.69 -5.73 12.16
C ILE A 412 -11.22 -5.81 12.56
N GLY A 413 -10.96 -5.78 13.87
CA GLY A 413 -9.63 -6.00 14.43
C GLY A 413 -9.25 -7.49 14.56
N TYR A 414 -7.95 -7.78 14.42
CA TYR A 414 -7.37 -9.11 14.53
C TYR A 414 -6.15 -9.10 15.47
N PRO A 415 -5.87 -10.17 16.24
CA PRO A 415 -6.48 -11.47 16.18
C PRO A 415 -7.82 -11.53 16.91
N ARG A 416 -8.70 -12.43 16.47
CA ARG A 416 -9.99 -12.68 17.14
C ARG A 416 -10.33 -14.15 17.20
N CYS A 417 -11.20 -14.54 18.12
CA CYS A 417 -11.70 -15.90 18.21
C CYS A 417 -13.08 -16.02 17.56
N THR A 418 -13.26 -16.98 16.65
CA THR A 418 -14.55 -17.21 15.97
C THR A 418 -15.19 -18.55 16.32
N GLY A 419 -14.55 -19.34 17.18
CA GLY A 419 -15.13 -20.57 17.69
C GLY A 419 -14.16 -21.41 18.51
N GLY A 420 -14.69 -22.46 19.13
CA GLY A 420 -13.91 -23.34 19.97
C GLY A 420 -14.79 -24.34 20.70
N ARG A 421 -14.15 -25.20 21.48
CA ARG A 421 -14.84 -26.19 22.30
C ARG A 421 -14.05 -26.49 23.56
N ARG A 422 -14.79 -26.59 24.68
CA ARG A 422 -14.33 -26.95 26.04
C ARG A 422 -13.30 -25.98 26.66
N ALA A 423 -13.28 -25.99 27.99
CA ALA A 423 -12.19 -25.43 28.76
C ALA A 423 -10.86 -26.11 28.37
N ALA A 424 -9.78 -25.34 28.36
CA ALA A 424 -8.44 -25.88 28.23
C ALA A 424 -8.07 -26.67 29.50
N PRO A 425 -7.16 -27.66 29.42
CA PRO A 425 -6.63 -28.28 30.61
C PRO A 425 -5.95 -27.20 31.48
N PRO A 426 -6.21 -27.15 32.80
CA PRO A 426 -5.50 -26.24 33.68
C PRO A 426 -4.01 -26.55 33.62
N ASN A 427 -3.18 -25.50 33.53
CA ASN A 427 -1.76 -25.63 33.78
C ASN A 427 -1.61 -26.14 35.22
N LEU A 428 -0.91 -27.25 35.44
CA LEU A 428 -0.80 -27.92 36.74
C LEU A 428 -0.22 -26.94 37.78
N LEU A 429 -1.11 -26.19 38.45
CA LEU A 429 -0.97 -25.45 39.72
C LEU A 429 -2.23 -24.60 40.06
N SER A 430 -3.26 -24.51 39.20
CA SER A 430 -4.54 -23.82 39.53
C SER A 430 -5.67 -24.73 40.03
N ALA A 431 -5.43 -26.03 40.22
CA ALA A 431 -6.45 -26.99 40.64
C ALA A 431 -6.89 -26.87 42.12
N ALA A 432 -6.45 -25.83 42.84
CA ALA A 432 -6.72 -25.66 44.27
C ALA A 432 -7.98 -24.84 44.60
N GLU A 433 -8.58 -24.10 43.67
CA GLU A 433 -9.81 -23.35 43.96
C GLU A 433 -10.91 -23.70 42.96
N GLY A 434 -11.88 -24.47 43.44
CA GLY A 434 -12.95 -25.04 42.65
C GLY A 434 -13.92 -23.99 42.13
N THR A 435 -13.89 -23.74 40.83
CA THR A 435 -15.07 -23.46 39.98
C THR A 435 -14.78 -23.88 38.54
N ALA A 436 -14.91 -25.18 38.26
CA ALA A 436 -15.00 -25.66 36.88
C ALA A 436 -16.39 -25.28 36.32
N SER A 437 -16.52 -24.08 35.76
CA SER A 437 -17.62 -23.77 34.83
C SER A 437 -17.35 -24.44 33.48
N ALA A 438 -18.42 -24.95 32.87
CA ALA A 438 -18.42 -26.19 32.12
C ALA A 438 -18.39 -26.05 30.58
N ASP A 439 -18.36 -24.84 30.01
CA ASP A 439 -18.39 -24.66 28.55
C ASP A 439 -17.45 -23.56 28.06
N PHE A 440 -16.99 -23.70 26.81
CA PHE A 440 -16.17 -22.71 26.13
C PHE A 440 -17.00 -21.50 25.71
N ASP A 441 -16.47 -20.30 25.93
CA ASP A 441 -17.09 -19.04 25.54
C ASP A 441 -16.13 -18.26 24.61
N VAL A 442 -16.62 -17.90 23.43
CA VAL A 442 -15.87 -17.10 22.45
C VAL A 442 -15.57 -15.72 23.01
N SER A 443 -16.53 -15.07 23.68
CA SER A 443 -16.41 -13.69 24.13
C SER A 443 -15.32 -13.52 25.20
N LEU A 444 -15.10 -14.54 26.04
CA LEU A 444 -14.02 -14.53 27.03
C LEU A 444 -12.64 -14.64 26.38
N VAL A 445 -12.52 -15.48 25.35
CA VAL A 445 -11.27 -15.60 24.59
C VAL A 445 -11.02 -14.33 23.79
N ASP A 446 -12.04 -13.78 23.15
CA ASP A 446 -11.92 -12.55 22.37
C ASP A 446 -11.51 -11.36 23.25
N ALA A 447 -12.08 -11.23 24.45
CA ALA A 447 -11.66 -10.25 25.44
C ALA A 447 -10.18 -10.45 25.88
N ALA A 448 -9.71 -11.69 25.99
CA ALA A 448 -8.31 -11.97 26.30
C ALA A 448 -7.38 -11.60 25.13
N LEU A 449 -7.87 -11.72 23.89
CA LEU A 449 -7.16 -11.37 22.66
C LEU A 449 -7.18 -9.87 22.33
N ALA A 450 -8.11 -9.10 22.91
CA ALA A 450 -8.27 -7.67 22.66
C ALA A 450 -6.97 -6.86 22.82
N ARG A 451 -6.06 -7.32 23.69
CA ARG A 451 -4.74 -6.70 23.90
C ARG A 451 -3.78 -6.83 22.71
N PHE A 452 -4.04 -7.76 21.77
CA PHE A 452 -3.20 -8.01 20.59
C PHE A 452 -3.81 -7.41 19.31
N VAL A 453 -4.99 -6.77 19.42
CA VAL A 453 -5.80 -6.40 18.26
C VAL A 453 -5.13 -5.26 17.49
N LEU A 454 -4.74 -5.55 16.25
CA LEU A 454 -4.39 -4.60 15.22
C LEU A 454 -5.64 -4.27 14.40
N GLN A 455 -5.83 -2.98 14.15
CA GLN A 455 -6.79 -2.55 13.14
C GLN A 455 -6.19 -2.80 11.76
N PRO A 456 -6.96 -3.33 10.81
CA PRO A 456 -6.48 -3.50 9.45
C PRO A 456 -6.19 -2.12 8.83
N PRO A 457 -5.19 -2.03 7.94
CA PRO A 457 -4.93 -0.79 7.21
C PRO A 457 -6.19 -0.37 6.46
N SER A 458 -6.49 0.93 6.43
CA SER A 458 -7.58 1.43 5.59
C SER A 458 -7.24 1.18 4.11
N ALA A 459 -8.26 1.19 3.24
CA ALA A 459 -8.03 1.09 1.79
C ALA A 459 -7.04 2.16 1.30
N GLN A 460 -7.06 3.35 1.93
CA GLN A 460 -6.13 4.43 1.65
C GLN A 460 -4.69 4.10 2.07
N ASP A 461 -4.50 3.51 3.26
CA ASP A 461 -3.16 3.10 3.73
C ASP A 461 -2.58 1.99 2.84
N GLN A 462 -3.43 1.05 2.41
CA GLN A 462 -3.03 -0.01 1.49
C GLN A 462 -2.62 0.56 0.13
N LEU A 463 -3.39 1.52 -0.40
CA LEU A 463 -3.08 2.21 -1.64
C LEU A 463 -1.74 2.96 -1.52
N ASP A 464 -1.53 3.73 -0.45
CA ASP A 464 -0.30 4.51 -0.24
C ASP A 464 0.93 3.59 -0.12
N ARG A 465 0.80 2.44 0.54
CA ARG A 465 1.86 1.42 0.58
C ARG A 465 2.17 0.86 -0.80
N LEU A 466 1.15 0.46 -1.58
CA LEU A 466 1.38 -0.09 -2.91
C LEU A 466 2.04 0.94 -3.85
N VAL A 467 1.70 2.23 -3.72
CA VAL A 467 2.42 3.31 -4.41
C VAL A 467 3.90 3.31 -4.02
N ALA A 468 4.23 3.26 -2.72
CA ALA A 468 5.61 3.25 -2.24
C ALA A 468 6.40 2.02 -2.76
N LEU A 469 5.81 0.82 -2.69
CA LEU A 469 6.43 -0.43 -3.15
C LEU A 469 6.57 -0.52 -4.67
N SER A 470 5.70 0.15 -5.43
CA SER A 470 5.68 0.03 -6.88
C SER A 470 7.01 0.41 -7.55
N ALA A 471 7.74 1.38 -7.00
CA ALA A 471 9.05 1.79 -7.53
C ALA A 471 10.09 0.67 -7.41
N ASP A 472 10.17 0.04 -6.23
CA ASP A 472 11.13 -1.03 -5.95
C ASP A 472 10.80 -2.28 -6.77
N LEU A 473 9.53 -2.69 -6.79
CA LEU A 473 9.07 -3.85 -7.58
C LEU A 473 9.32 -3.64 -9.08
N LYS A 474 9.15 -2.41 -9.58
CA LYS A 474 9.45 -2.08 -10.98
C LYS A 474 10.95 -2.10 -11.28
N ALA A 475 11.80 -1.67 -10.35
CA ALA A 475 13.25 -1.78 -10.47
C ALA A 475 13.72 -3.25 -10.44
N GLU A 476 13.10 -4.08 -9.61
CA GLU A 476 13.34 -5.52 -9.60
C GLU A 476 12.89 -6.20 -10.89
N LEU A 477 11.71 -5.84 -11.42
CA LEU A 477 11.22 -6.34 -12.70
C LEU A 477 12.16 -5.95 -13.85
N LEU A 478 12.69 -4.72 -13.86
CA LEU A 478 13.70 -4.29 -14.83
C LEU A 478 14.98 -5.11 -14.73
N THR A 479 15.42 -5.42 -13.51
CA THR A 479 16.60 -6.27 -13.26
C THR A 479 16.35 -7.70 -13.76
N PHE A 480 15.16 -8.23 -13.50
CA PHE A 480 14.68 -9.52 -14.00
C PHE A 480 14.64 -9.57 -15.52
N ALA A 481 14.14 -8.50 -16.16
CA ALA A 481 14.10 -8.33 -17.62
C ALA A 481 15.50 -8.37 -18.26
N ARG A 482 16.51 -7.80 -17.59
CA ARG A 482 17.90 -7.74 -18.07
C ARG A 482 18.72 -8.99 -17.77
N SER A 483 18.12 -10.02 -17.19
CA SER A 483 18.82 -11.27 -16.88
C SER A 483 19.26 -12.03 -18.16
N PRO A 484 20.35 -12.83 -18.12
CA PRO A 484 20.91 -13.50 -19.31
C PRO A 484 19.93 -14.41 -20.07
N ARG A 485 18.88 -14.92 -19.41
CA ARG A 485 17.85 -15.75 -20.05
C ARG A 485 16.98 -14.99 -21.05
N PHE A 486 16.86 -13.68 -20.91
CA PHE A 486 16.03 -12.82 -21.76
C PHE A 486 16.83 -11.94 -22.70
N SER A 487 18.17 -12.01 -22.67
CA SER A 487 19.05 -11.16 -23.49
C SER A 487 18.69 -11.20 -24.97
N SER A 488 18.52 -12.39 -25.55
CA SER A 488 18.16 -12.53 -26.96
C SER A 488 16.78 -11.92 -27.29
N ALA A 489 15.82 -11.98 -26.36
CA ALA A 489 14.50 -11.40 -26.57
C ALA A 489 14.54 -9.88 -26.42
N LEU A 490 15.33 -9.38 -25.45
CA LEU A 490 15.57 -7.95 -25.23
C LEU A 490 16.31 -7.32 -26.43
N ASP A 491 17.33 -7.99 -26.96
CA ASP A 491 18.07 -7.57 -28.16
C ASP A 491 17.13 -7.53 -29.38
N ALA A 492 16.25 -8.52 -29.53
CA ALA A 492 15.25 -8.54 -30.59
C ALA A 492 14.21 -7.42 -30.44
N ALA A 493 13.80 -7.08 -29.22
CA ALA A 493 12.91 -5.96 -28.94
C ALA A 493 13.58 -4.61 -29.26
N ALA A 494 14.84 -4.44 -28.86
CA ALA A 494 15.63 -3.27 -29.20
C ALA A 494 15.82 -3.10 -30.72
N ALA A 495 16.04 -4.20 -31.45
CA ALA A 495 16.19 -4.18 -32.91
C ALA A 495 14.90 -3.84 -33.67
N LYS A 496 13.72 -4.02 -33.06
CA LYS A 496 12.42 -3.67 -33.66
C LYS A 496 12.09 -2.19 -33.53
N MET A 497 12.76 -1.44 -32.64
CA MET A 497 12.60 0.00 -32.60
C MET A 497 13.32 0.64 -33.80
N GLY A 498 12.54 1.29 -34.66
CA GLY A 498 13.07 2.18 -35.70
C GLY A 498 13.53 3.50 -35.10
N SER A 499 14.30 4.28 -35.87
CA SER A 499 14.65 5.66 -35.53
C SER A 499 13.38 6.51 -35.48
N THR A 500 13.03 7.05 -34.32
CA THR A 500 11.97 8.06 -34.17
C THR A 500 12.57 9.45 -33.87
N ASP A 501 11.78 10.52 -33.97
CA ASP A 501 12.18 11.90 -33.65
C ASP A 501 12.17 12.19 -32.12
N ILE A 502 12.22 11.13 -31.29
CA ILE A 502 12.12 11.21 -29.83
C ILE A 502 13.53 11.26 -29.24
N GLU A 503 13.69 11.85 -28.05
CA GLU A 503 14.97 11.80 -27.35
C GLU A 503 15.40 10.34 -27.07
N PRO A 504 16.68 9.97 -27.29
CA PRO A 504 17.15 8.58 -27.14
C PRO A 504 16.85 7.94 -25.77
N GLU A 505 16.77 8.76 -24.72
CA GLU A 505 16.45 8.30 -23.37
C GLU A 505 14.98 7.91 -23.22
N ALA A 506 14.05 8.69 -23.78
CA ALA A 506 12.62 8.39 -23.77
C ALA A 506 12.30 7.16 -24.63
N GLU A 507 12.95 7.01 -25.80
CA GLU A 507 12.82 5.78 -26.61
C GLU A 507 13.27 4.54 -25.84
N THR A 508 14.37 4.65 -25.08
CA THR A 508 14.86 3.55 -24.27
C THR A 508 13.88 3.19 -23.15
N ILE A 509 13.27 4.18 -22.50
CA ILE A 509 12.24 3.94 -21.47
C ILE A 509 11.03 3.22 -22.09
N GLU A 510 10.57 3.69 -23.24
CA GLU A 510 9.42 3.14 -23.95
C GLU A 510 9.61 1.67 -24.37
N MET A 511 10.79 1.31 -24.89
CA MET A 511 11.08 -0.09 -25.21
C MET A 511 11.18 -0.98 -23.99
N LEU A 512 11.77 -0.50 -22.90
CA LEU A 512 11.83 -1.28 -21.66
C LEU A 512 10.43 -1.48 -21.08
N GLU A 513 9.59 -0.44 -21.07
CA GLU A 513 8.17 -0.55 -20.67
C GLU A 513 7.44 -1.59 -21.51
N HIS A 514 7.54 -1.50 -22.83
CA HIS A 514 6.90 -2.46 -23.73
C HIS A 514 7.40 -3.89 -23.49
N PHE A 515 8.71 -4.06 -23.35
CA PHE A 515 9.31 -5.36 -23.10
C PHE A 515 8.87 -5.95 -21.75
N MET A 516 8.81 -5.13 -20.70
CA MET A 516 8.44 -5.59 -19.36
C MET A 516 6.96 -5.93 -19.25
N LEU A 517 6.08 -5.06 -19.75
CA LEU A 517 4.65 -5.10 -19.43
C LEU A 517 3.78 -5.70 -20.54
N ARG A 518 4.28 -5.80 -21.78
CA ARG A 518 3.50 -6.32 -22.93
C ARG A 518 4.09 -7.52 -23.65
N GLN A 519 5.41 -7.72 -23.61
CA GLN A 519 6.04 -8.82 -24.36
C GLN A 519 5.53 -10.18 -23.91
N ARG A 520 4.95 -10.94 -24.85
CA ARG A 520 4.61 -12.35 -24.67
C ARG A 520 5.71 -13.24 -25.23
N PHE A 521 6.00 -14.34 -24.55
CA PHE A 521 6.96 -15.36 -24.97
C PHE A 521 6.26 -16.53 -25.67
N ASP A 522 7.03 -17.49 -26.19
CA ASP A 522 6.51 -18.65 -26.97
C ASP A 522 5.48 -19.49 -26.20
N ASP A 523 5.51 -19.45 -24.86
CA ASP A 523 4.55 -20.14 -24.00
C ASP A 523 3.29 -19.29 -23.70
N GLY A 524 3.12 -18.17 -24.39
CA GLY A 524 1.99 -17.25 -24.26
C GLY A 524 2.07 -16.31 -23.06
N ARG A 525 2.99 -16.53 -22.11
CA ARG A 525 3.10 -15.75 -20.87
C ARG A 525 3.87 -14.44 -21.06
N THR A 526 3.59 -13.44 -20.23
CA THR A 526 4.34 -12.17 -20.16
C THR A 526 5.56 -12.26 -19.24
N LEU A 527 6.43 -11.23 -19.29
CA LEU A 527 7.56 -11.13 -18.36
C LEU A 527 7.08 -10.97 -16.91
N VAL A 528 6.05 -10.16 -16.69
CA VAL A 528 5.39 -9.98 -15.39
C VAL A 528 4.90 -11.30 -14.82
N GLU A 529 4.18 -12.12 -15.59
CA GLU A 529 3.67 -13.41 -15.13
C GLU A 529 4.83 -14.33 -14.71
N LYS A 530 5.91 -14.37 -15.49
CA LYS A 530 7.13 -15.13 -15.12
C LYS A 530 7.82 -14.58 -13.87
N PHE A 531 7.82 -13.25 -13.68
CA PHE A 531 8.39 -12.61 -12.49
C PHE A 531 7.61 -13.01 -11.23
N VAL A 532 6.28 -12.96 -11.29
CA VAL A 532 5.39 -13.32 -10.18
C VAL A 532 5.50 -14.81 -9.82
N ASP A 533 5.64 -15.69 -10.81
CA ASP A 533 5.82 -17.14 -10.60
C ASP A 533 7.12 -17.48 -9.83
N GLU A 534 8.19 -16.72 -10.04
CA GLU A 534 9.50 -16.96 -9.42
C GLU A 534 9.65 -16.33 -8.03
N ARG A 535 8.61 -15.64 -7.55
CA ARG A 535 8.61 -14.85 -6.33
C ARG A 535 7.51 -15.31 -5.37
N PRO A 536 7.63 -16.49 -4.74
CA PRO A 536 6.64 -17.02 -3.80
C PRO A 536 6.40 -16.10 -2.58
N GLU A 537 7.35 -15.24 -2.26
CA GLU A 537 7.31 -14.27 -1.16
C GLU A 537 6.40 -13.06 -1.41
N LEU A 538 6.02 -12.76 -2.65
CA LEU A 538 5.11 -11.66 -2.95
C LEU A 538 3.74 -11.91 -2.34
N SER A 539 3.18 -10.86 -1.76
CA SER A 539 1.85 -10.90 -1.20
C SER A 539 0.76 -10.99 -2.25
N ARG A 540 -0.47 -11.29 -1.83
CA ARG A 540 -1.61 -11.32 -2.73
C ARG A 540 -1.88 -9.97 -3.41
N SER A 541 -1.72 -8.87 -2.68
CA SER A 541 -1.98 -7.53 -3.21
C SER A 541 -0.87 -7.07 -4.18
N GLU A 542 0.38 -7.37 -3.88
CA GLU A 542 1.53 -7.13 -4.77
C GLU A 542 1.42 -7.96 -6.05
N ARG A 543 1.04 -9.24 -5.94
CA ARG A 543 0.79 -10.12 -7.09
C ARG A 543 -0.32 -9.58 -7.97
N ALA A 544 -1.46 -9.21 -7.37
CA ALA A 544 -2.60 -8.68 -8.11
C ALA A 544 -2.21 -7.40 -8.85
N MET A 545 -1.58 -6.45 -8.15
CA MET A 545 -1.07 -5.22 -8.75
C MET A 545 -0.15 -5.50 -9.94
N LEU A 546 0.88 -6.34 -9.77
CA LEU A 546 1.82 -6.66 -10.84
C LEU A 546 1.12 -7.31 -12.03
N LEU A 547 0.25 -8.30 -11.79
CA LEU A 547 -0.48 -8.99 -12.87
C LEU A 547 -1.44 -8.06 -13.63
N ASP A 548 -1.98 -7.04 -12.97
CA ASP A 548 -2.82 -6.01 -13.61
C ASP A 548 -2.00 -4.99 -14.43
N TRP A 549 -0.67 -4.93 -14.26
CA TRP A 549 0.19 -4.10 -15.10
C TRP A 549 0.40 -4.67 -16.50
N VAL A 550 -0.10 -5.88 -16.78
CA VAL A 550 -0.09 -6.45 -18.12
C VAL A 550 -1.04 -5.64 -19.00
N ASP A 551 -0.47 -4.98 -20.00
CA ASP A 551 -1.14 -4.03 -20.90
C ASP A 551 -1.45 -2.62 -20.33
N PRO A 552 -0.41 -1.79 -20.10
CA PRO A 552 -0.57 -0.40 -19.71
C PRO A 552 -1.40 0.38 -20.73
N ILE A 553 -2.16 1.37 -20.28
CA ILE A 553 -2.95 2.24 -21.17
C ILE A 553 -2.26 3.57 -21.38
N GLU A 554 -2.32 4.08 -22.61
CA GLU A 554 -1.83 5.41 -22.97
C GLU A 554 -3.00 6.38 -23.05
N GLU A 555 -3.00 7.39 -22.17
CA GLU A 555 -4.12 8.31 -21.99
C GLU A 555 -3.73 9.76 -22.28
N VAL A 556 -4.75 10.54 -22.68
CA VAL A 556 -4.66 12.00 -22.79
C VAL A 556 -5.66 12.57 -21.80
N LEU A 557 -5.16 13.10 -20.68
CA LEU A 557 -6.00 13.56 -19.58
C LEU A 557 -6.03 15.09 -19.53
N GLN A 558 -7.22 15.65 -19.27
CA GLN A 558 -7.38 17.05 -18.89
C GLN A 558 -7.42 17.14 -17.37
N VAL A 559 -6.52 17.92 -16.79
CA VAL A 559 -6.34 18.08 -15.35
C VAL A 559 -7.48 18.89 -14.76
N GLU A 560 -8.09 18.39 -13.69
CA GLU A 560 -9.13 19.13 -12.95
C GLU A 560 -8.55 19.75 -11.68
N ARG A 561 -7.89 18.93 -10.87
CA ARG A 561 -7.31 19.32 -9.57
C ARG A 561 -6.35 18.25 -9.06
N VAL A 562 -5.57 18.60 -8.04
CA VAL A 562 -4.87 17.63 -7.20
C VAL A 562 -5.68 17.46 -5.91
N ASP A 563 -5.89 16.20 -5.50
CA ASP A 563 -6.71 15.80 -4.36
C ASP A 563 -5.92 14.86 -3.46
N GLY A 564 -5.42 15.38 -2.33
CA GLY A 564 -4.50 14.64 -1.48
C GLY A 564 -3.23 14.28 -2.26
N GLN A 565 -3.01 12.98 -2.48
CA GLN A 565 -1.86 12.41 -3.19
C GLN A 565 -2.16 12.03 -4.66
N SER A 566 -3.38 12.32 -5.15
CA SER A 566 -3.83 11.92 -6.49
C SER A 566 -4.08 13.12 -7.39
N LEU A 567 -3.75 13.00 -8.67
CA LEU A 567 -4.21 13.88 -9.73
C LEU A 567 -5.60 13.44 -10.18
N VAL A 568 -6.59 14.34 -10.07
CA VAL A 568 -7.94 14.12 -10.58
C VAL A 568 -8.04 14.76 -11.96
N ALA A 569 -8.40 13.95 -12.95
CA ALA A 569 -8.42 14.34 -14.34
C ALA A 569 -9.48 13.56 -15.11
N THR A 570 -9.88 14.06 -16.28
CA THR A 570 -10.84 13.38 -17.16
C THR A 570 -10.21 13.12 -18.53
N SER A 571 -10.35 11.90 -19.05
CA SER A 571 -9.78 11.52 -20.35
C SER A 571 -10.45 12.27 -21.49
N VAL A 572 -9.66 12.88 -22.35
CA VAL A 572 -10.09 13.56 -23.57
C VAL A 572 -10.65 12.57 -24.60
N LEU A 573 -10.18 11.31 -24.56
CA LEU A 573 -10.49 10.28 -25.54
C LEU A 573 -11.85 9.63 -25.30
N ASN A 574 -12.24 9.44 -24.03
CA ASN A 574 -13.39 8.62 -23.66
C ASN A 574 -14.29 9.21 -22.56
N ASP A 575 -14.01 10.42 -22.06
CA ASP A 575 -14.76 11.11 -20.99
C ASP A 575 -14.80 10.37 -19.63
N LEU A 576 -13.95 9.35 -19.41
CA LEU A 576 -13.86 8.68 -18.10
C LEU A 576 -13.06 9.52 -17.10
N PRO A 577 -13.47 9.53 -15.80
CA PRO A 577 -12.70 10.15 -14.74
C PRO A 577 -11.53 9.25 -14.31
N TYR A 578 -10.42 9.88 -13.94
CA TYR A 578 -9.19 9.25 -13.49
C TYR A 578 -8.71 9.88 -12.18
N ARG A 579 -8.28 9.02 -11.25
CA ARG A 579 -7.47 9.39 -10.08
C ARG A 579 -6.10 8.75 -10.28
N VAL A 580 -5.06 9.58 -10.40
CA VAL A 580 -3.72 9.14 -10.82
C VAL A 580 -2.69 9.40 -9.72
N ARG A 581 -1.93 8.38 -9.35
CA ARG A 581 -0.83 8.36 -8.38
C ARG A 581 0.52 8.34 -9.08
N SER A 582 1.54 8.81 -8.38
CA SER A 582 2.93 8.72 -8.81
C SER A 582 3.81 8.16 -7.70
N SER A 583 4.65 7.17 -8.04
CA SER A 583 5.68 6.66 -7.12
C SER A 583 6.82 7.66 -6.89
N ALA A 584 6.94 8.69 -7.74
CA ALA A 584 7.86 9.81 -7.54
C ALA A 584 7.25 10.94 -6.66
N GLY A 585 6.05 10.71 -6.11
CA GLY A 585 5.36 11.62 -5.20
C GLY A 585 4.72 12.83 -5.87
N LEU A 586 4.10 13.69 -5.05
CA LEU A 586 3.32 14.86 -5.47
C LEU A 586 4.09 15.90 -6.30
N GLN A 587 5.43 15.86 -6.26
CA GLN A 587 6.29 16.77 -7.01
C GLN A 587 6.00 16.75 -8.51
N VAL A 588 5.65 15.56 -9.03
CA VAL A 588 5.33 15.33 -10.44
C VAL A 588 4.12 16.14 -10.90
N PHE A 589 3.19 16.46 -10.00
CA PHE A 589 1.98 17.22 -10.31
C PHE A 589 2.11 18.73 -10.12
N ARG A 590 3.22 19.23 -9.56
CA ARG A 590 3.39 20.67 -9.23
C ARG A 590 3.24 21.61 -10.42
N MET A 591 3.53 21.13 -11.63
CA MET A 591 3.46 21.94 -12.86
C MET A 591 2.10 21.85 -13.57
N MET A 592 1.13 21.11 -13.03
CA MET A 592 -0.16 20.85 -13.67
C MET A 592 -1.26 21.77 -13.12
N ALA A 593 -1.56 22.84 -13.84
CA ALA A 593 -2.66 23.74 -13.49
C ALA A 593 -4.02 23.14 -13.90
N PRO A 594 -5.11 23.39 -13.16
CA PRO A 594 -6.47 23.07 -13.61
C PRO A 594 -6.72 23.54 -15.05
N GLY A 595 -7.24 22.64 -15.89
CA GLY A 595 -7.48 22.82 -17.31
C GLY A 595 -6.30 22.47 -18.22
N SER A 596 -5.09 22.27 -17.68
CA SER A 596 -3.94 21.79 -18.46
C SER A 596 -4.14 20.34 -18.90
N PHE A 597 -3.28 19.86 -19.79
CA PHE A 597 -3.34 18.49 -20.30
C PHE A 597 -2.09 17.71 -19.93
N VAL A 598 -2.19 16.39 -19.94
CA VAL A 598 -1.04 15.51 -19.77
C VAL A 598 -1.25 14.25 -20.61
N THR A 599 -0.19 13.83 -21.31
CA THR A 599 -0.14 12.52 -21.96
C THR A 599 0.76 11.61 -21.13
N LEU A 600 0.27 10.42 -20.82
CA LEU A 600 0.98 9.49 -19.95
C LEU A 600 0.54 8.05 -20.17
N LYS A 601 1.37 7.14 -19.69
CA LYS A 601 1.02 5.74 -19.51
C LYS A 601 0.57 5.46 -18.10
N LEU A 602 -0.47 4.64 -17.98
CA LEU A 602 -1.09 4.27 -16.73
C LEU A 602 -1.17 2.76 -16.60
N VAL A 603 -0.91 2.27 -15.39
CA VAL A 603 -1.22 0.90 -14.99
C VAL A 603 -2.24 0.94 -13.84
N PRO A 604 -3.10 -0.08 -13.71
CA PRO A 604 -4.07 -0.15 -12.61
C PRO A 604 -3.37 -0.20 -11.25
N LEU A 605 -4.01 0.44 -10.24
CA LEU A 605 -3.59 0.38 -8.85
C LEU A 605 -4.82 0.43 -7.95
N MET A 606 -5.34 -0.72 -7.56
CA MET A 606 -6.63 -0.84 -6.86
C MET A 606 -7.76 -0.11 -7.62
N ASP A 607 -8.39 0.89 -7.01
CA ASP A 607 -9.42 1.75 -7.59
C ASP A 607 -8.87 3.04 -8.23
N GLU A 608 -7.55 3.26 -8.18
CA GLU A 608 -6.84 4.37 -8.81
C GLU A 608 -5.90 3.86 -9.92
N TRP A 609 -5.09 4.77 -10.47
CA TRP A 609 -4.15 4.51 -11.54
C TRP A 609 -2.75 4.97 -11.14
N LEU A 610 -1.72 4.22 -11.53
CA LEU A 610 -0.32 4.58 -11.30
C LEU A 610 0.35 5.00 -12.61
N ILE A 611 1.14 6.07 -12.58
CA ILE A 611 1.96 6.49 -13.73
C ILE A 611 3.04 5.44 -14.00
N SER A 612 3.11 4.93 -15.23
CA SER A 612 4.13 3.98 -15.67
C SER A 612 4.82 4.43 -16.95
N GLY A 613 5.99 5.07 -16.84
CA GLY A 613 6.79 5.49 -17.99
C GLY A 613 6.87 7.01 -18.12
N VAL A 614 6.97 7.50 -19.36
CA VAL A 614 7.12 8.94 -19.62
C VAL A 614 5.80 9.67 -19.47
N MET A 615 5.84 10.81 -18.79
CA MET A 615 4.71 11.72 -18.63
C MET A 615 5.07 13.06 -19.27
N VAL A 616 4.19 13.57 -20.14
CA VAL A 616 4.41 14.83 -20.85
C VAL A 616 3.27 15.80 -20.52
N PRO A 617 3.51 16.81 -19.66
CA PRO A 617 2.51 17.83 -19.36
C PRO A 617 2.45 18.89 -20.47
N PHE A 618 1.25 19.36 -20.78
CA PHE A 618 0.99 20.41 -21.75
C PHE A 618 0.18 21.55 -21.09
N PRO A 619 0.64 22.80 -21.18
CA PRO A 619 -0.09 23.91 -20.61
C PRO A 619 -1.32 24.25 -21.48
N VAL A 620 -2.25 25.03 -20.92
CA VAL A 620 -3.58 25.30 -21.54
C VAL A 620 -3.45 25.96 -22.91
N GLU A 621 -2.38 26.72 -23.15
CA GLU A 621 -2.08 27.41 -24.39
C GLU A 621 -1.88 26.44 -25.58
N LEU A 622 -1.52 25.18 -25.31
CA LEU A 622 -1.34 24.14 -26.33
C LEU A 622 -2.59 23.26 -26.51
N SER A 623 -3.72 23.62 -25.90
CA SER A 623 -4.97 22.86 -25.97
C SER A 623 -5.38 22.46 -27.39
N GLN A 624 -5.28 23.37 -28.37
CA GLN A 624 -5.61 23.08 -29.76
C GLN A 624 -4.77 21.93 -30.33
N GLN A 625 -3.48 21.90 -30.06
CA GLN A 625 -2.56 20.88 -30.56
C GLN A 625 -2.81 19.53 -29.89
N VAL A 626 -3.07 19.55 -28.57
CA VAL A 626 -3.38 18.34 -27.80
C VAL A 626 -4.72 17.74 -28.23
N LEU A 627 -5.74 18.56 -28.51
CA LEU A 627 -7.04 18.08 -28.99
C LEU A 627 -6.94 17.50 -30.41
N SER A 628 -6.15 18.10 -31.30
CA SER A 628 -5.86 17.50 -32.63
C SER A 628 -5.15 16.15 -32.49
N PHE A 629 -4.14 16.08 -31.62
CA PHE A 629 -3.44 14.83 -31.30
C PHE A 629 -4.39 13.76 -30.75
N ALA A 630 -5.25 14.12 -29.80
CA ALA A 630 -6.23 13.22 -29.20
C ALA A 630 -7.29 12.73 -30.20
N ALA A 631 -7.75 13.59 -31.13
CA ALA A 631 -8.66 13.20 -32.20
C ALA A 631 -8.03 12.15 -33.13
N ARG A 632 -6.80 12.39 -33.60
CA ARG A 632 -6.05 11.42 -34.42
C ARG A 632 -5.87 10.10 -33.68
N ARG A 633 -5.44 10.17 -32.42
CA ARG A 633 -5.21 8.99 -31.58
C ARG A 633 -6.49 8.17 -31.34
N SER A 634 -7.64 8.82 -31.24
CA SER A 634 -8.94 8.14 -31.11
C SER A 634 -9.28 7.29 -32.33
N MET A 635 -8.87 7.74 -33.52
CA MET A 635 -9.08 6.99 -34.78
C MET A 635 -8.06 5.88 -34.97
N GLU A 636 -6.79 6.14 -34.62
CA GLU A 636 -5.70 5.16 -34.72
C GLU A 636 -5.84 4.02 -33.70
N ASN A 637 -6.37 4.31 -32.51
CA ASN A 637 -6.49 3.38 -31.38
C ASN A 637 -7.92 3.39 -30.79
N PRO A 638 -8.93 2.89 -31.53
CA PRO A 638 -10.34 2.94 -31.11
C PRO A 638 -10.63 2.26 -29.77
N GLU A 639 -9.83 1.27 -29.38
CA GLU A 639 -9.95 0.56 -28.12
C GLU A 639 -9.85 1.47 -26.89
N LEU A 640 -9.11 2.57 -26.98
CA LEU A 640 -9.02 3.57 -25.91
C LEU A 640 -10.34 4.33 -25.73
N VAL A 641 -11.05 4.58 -26.83
CA VAL A 641 -12.37 5.23 -26.84
C VAL A 641 -13.43 4.27 -26.27
N PHE A 642 -13.38 3.00 -26.67
CA PHE A 642 -14.32 1.97 -26.25
C PHE A 642 -14.15 1.47 -24.81
N ARG A 643 -13.14 1.97 -24.08
CA ARG A 643 -13.04 1.76 -22.62
C ARG A 643 -14.26 2.32 -21.89
N ASN A 644 -14.89 3.38 -22.41
CA ASN A 644 -16.18 3.84 -21.91
C ASN A 644 -17.31 2.99 -22.51
N PRO A 645 -18.02 2.18 -21.70
CA PRO A 645 -19.09 1.31 -22.20
C PRO A 645 -20.22 2.07 -22.88
N GLN A 646 -20.50 3.30 -22.43
CA GLN A 646 -21.53 4.15 -23.04
C GLN A 646 -21.11 4.61 -24.43
N THR A 647 -19.83 4.93 -24.61
CA THR A 647 -19.28 5.32 -25.92
C THR A 647 -19.27 4.14 -26.89
N LEU A 648 -18.96 2.93 -26.41
CA LEU A 648 -19.05 1.70 -27.19
C LEU A 648 -20.50 1.39 -27.61
N GLU A 649 -21.47 1.52 -26.70
CA GLU A 649 -22.89 1.33 -27.03
C GLU A 649 -23.37 2.36 -28.06
N LYS A 650 -23.00 3.64 -27.87
CA LYS A 650 -23.29 4.71 -28.83
C LYS A 650 -22.65 4.44 -30.20
N ALA A 651 -21.44 3.91 -30.24
CA ALA A 651 -20.78 3.54 -31.49
C ALA A 651 -21.59 2.49 -32.27
N TRP A 652 -22.10 1.46 -31.58
CA TRP A 652 -23.00 0.47 -32.16
C TRP A 652 -24.34 1.06 -32.62
N GLU A 653 -24.90 2.01 -31.88
CA GLU A 653 -26.12 2.73 -32.31
C GLU A 653 -25.89 3.51 -33.60
N VAL A 654 -24.79 4.27 -33.68
CA VAL A 654 -24.45 5.07 -34.85
C VAL A 654 -24.18 4.17 -36.07
N GLN A 655 -23.44 3.07 -35.90
CA GLN A 655 -23.20 2.11 -36.99
C GLN A 655 -24.50 1.46 -37.49
N ARG A 656 -25.38 1.03 -36.59
CA ARG A 656 -26.69 0.47 -36.98
C ARG A 656 -27.56 1.49 -37.71
N LYS A 657 -27.53 2.74 -37.29
CA LYS A 657 -28.24 3.84 -37.96
C LYS A 657 -27.66 4.10 -39.36
N ASP A 658 -26.34 4.21 -39.48
CA ASP A 658 -25.66 4.43 -40.76
C ASP A 658 -25.93 3.27 -41.74
N ARG A 659 -25.97 2.03 -41.26
CA ARG A 659 -26.38 0.87 -42.05
C ARG A 659 -27.84 0.96 -42.53
N ALA A 660 -28.76 1.38 -41.66
CA ALA A 660 -30.17 1.52 -42.03
C ALA A 660 -30.38 2.60 -43.12
N GLU A 661 -29.62 3.70 -43.03
CA GLU A 661 -29.58 4.75 -44.03
C GLU A 661 -28.97 4.24 -45.35
N PHE A 662 -27.87 3.48 -45.30
CA PHE A 662 -27.27 2.84 -46.46
C PHE A 662 -28.26 1.92 -47.18
N LEU A 663 -28.97 1.07 -46.43
CA LEU A 663 -30.03 0.20 -46.94
C LEU A 663 -31.17 0.98 -47.59
N THR A 664 -31.51 2.15 -47.05
CA THR A 664 -32.56 3.01 -47.61
C THR A 664 -32.12 3.64 -48.92
N PHE A 665 -30.86 4.09 -49.02
CA PHE A 665 -30.31 4.73 -50.21
C PHE A 665 -30.05 3.72 -51.35
N PHE A 666 -29.37 2.60 -51.06
CA PHE A 666 -28.98 1.61 -52.07
C PHE A 666 -30.02 0.50 -52.29
N GLY A 667 -30.97 0.32 -51.37
CA GLY A 667 -31.97 -0.77 -51.41
C GLY A 667 -31.42 -2.16 -51.07
N THR A 668 -30.13 -2.28 -50.78
CA THR A 668 -29.40 -3.52 -50.48
C THR A 668 -28.19 -3.20 -49.61
N ASP A 669 -27.72 -4.14 -48.81
CA ASP A 669 -26.49 -3.98 -48.02
C ASP A 669 -25.24 -4.44 -48.78
N THR A 670 -25.39 -4.87 -50.03
CA THR A 670 -24.29 -5.25 -50.93
C THR A 670 -24.49 -4.60 -52.29
N VAL A 671 -23.53 -3.76 -52.69
CA VAL A 671 -23.50 -3.05 -53.98
C VAL A 671 -22.19 -3.41 -54.67
N ILE A 672 -22.23 -3.76 -55.96
CA ILE A 672 -21.04 -4.10 -56.74
C ILE A 672 -21.02 -3.21 -57.98
N LEU A 673 -20.04 -2.31 -58.05
CA LEU A 673 -19.86 -1.35 -59.14
C LEU A 673 -18.37 -1.20 -59.46
N PRO A 674 -17.98 -0.65 -60.63
CA PRO A 674 -16.62 -0.19 -60.86
C PRO A 674 -16.18 0.78 -59.75
N GLY A 675 -14.90 0.74 -59.33
CA GLY A 675 -14.44 1.52 -58.18
C GLY A 675 -14.63 3.04 -58.32
N ALA A 676 -14.57 3.58 -59.54
CA ALA A 676 -14.91 4.99 -59.79
C ALA A 676 -16.37 5.31 -59.45
N GLU A 677 -17.32 4.45 -59.85
CA GLU A 677 -18.74 4.60 -59.54
C GLU A 677 -19.03 4.37 -58.05
N CYS A 678 -18.33 3.43 -57.39
CA CYS A 678 -18.40 3.25 -55.94
C CYS A 678 -18.08 4.54 -55.19
N ARG A 679 -17.02 5.26 -55.59
CA ARG A 679 -16.65 6.55 -54.98
C ARG A 679 -17.72 7.62 -55.19
N GLU A 680 -18.24 7.76 -56.41
CA GLU A 680 -19.31 8.72 -56.72
C GLU A 680 -20.59 8.45 -55.91
N GLN A 681 -21.03 7.19 -55.88
CA GLN A 681 -22.23 6.78 -55.16
C GLN A 681 -22.08 6.92 -53.65
N LEU A 682 -20.91 6.59 -53.10
CA LEU A 682 -20.64 6.80 -51.68
C LEU A 682 -20.64 8.29 -51.32
N GLN A 683 -20.07 9.14 -52.17
CA GLN A 683 -20.09 10.59 -51.99
C GLN A 683 -21.53 11.13 -52.01
N ALA A 684 -22.38 10.63 -52.91
CA ALA A 684 -23.80 10.97 -52.95
C ALA A 684 -24.56 10.52 -51.69
N PHE A 685 -24.38 9.26 -51.28
CA PHE A 685 -24.97 8.71 -50.05
C PHE A 685 -24.61 9.57 -48.83
N ARG A 686 -23.34 9.93 -48.68
CA ARG A 686 -22.84 10.77 -47.59
C ARG A 686 -23.37 12.20 -47.68
N GLY A 687 -23.50 12.78 -48.87
CA GLY A 687 -24.08 14.11 -49.06
C GLY A 687 -25.54 14.23 -48.63
N GLU A 688 -26.33 13.15 -48.79
CA GLU A 688 -27.74 13.12 -48.38
C GLU A 688 -27.94 12.80 -46.88
N HIS A 689 -27.01 12.05 -46.28
CA HIS A 689 -27.20 11.46 -44.94
C HIS A 689 -26.24 12.00 -43.86
N ALA A 690 -25.15 12.70 -44.23
CA ALA A 690 -24.29 13.35 -43.25
C ALA A 690 -24.90 14.69 -42.78
N GLY A 691 -25.27 14.75 -41.49
CA GLY A 691 -25.41 16.03 -40.82
C GLY A 691 -24.08 16.78 -40.88
N VAL A 692 -24.08 17.97 -41.51
CA VAL A 692 -23.04 19.01 -41.57
C VAL A 692 -21.69 18.61 -40.91
N ASP A 693 -20.67 18.38 -41.76
CA ASP A 693 -19.22 18.22 -41.46
C ASP A 693 -18.55 16.88 -41.86
N ALA A 694 -18.99 16.22 -42.94
CA ALA A 694 -18.24 15.12 -43.57
C ALA A 694 -17.44 15.57 -44.82
N SER A 695 -16.82 16.75 -44.79
CA SER A 695 -15.98 17.25 -45.89
C SER A 695 -14.53 16.74 -45.86
N GLY A 696 -14.18 15.80 -44.96
CA GLY A 696 -12.84 15.24 -44.84
C GLY A 696 -12.65 13.98 -45.70
N GLN A 697 -11.77 14.09 -46.70
CA GLN A 697 -10.97 13.03 -47.35
C GLN A 697 -11.60 11.62 -47.51
N TRP A 698 -12.60 11.49 -48.39
CA TRP A 698 -12.99 10.18 -48.97
C TRP A 698 -12.49 10.01 -50.42
N GLU A 699 -11.91 11.06 -50.99
CA GLU A 699 -11.29 11.04 -52.33
C GLU A 699 -10.08 10.09 -52.41
N GLU A 700 -9.51 9.68 -51.26
CA GLU A 700 -8.35 8.78 -51.13
C GLU A 700 -8.70 7.30 -50.87
N LEU A 701 -9.95 6.87 -51.02
CA LEU A 701 -10.24 5.44 -51.12
C LEU A 701 -9.51 4.92 -52.37
N GLY A 702 -8.35 4.29 -52.18
CA GLY A 702 -7.46 3.75 -53.22
C GLY A 702 -8.06 2.55 -53.97
N LEU A 703 -9.34 2.65 -54.33
CA LEU A 703 -10.09 1.66 -55.07
C LEU A 703 -9.66 1.69 -56.55
N PRO A 704 -9.52 0.51 -57.18
CA PRO A 704 -9.24 0.45 -58.62
C PRO A 704 -10.41 1.03 -59.42
N ASP A 705 -10.14 1.96 -60.33
CA ASP A 705 -11.19 2.71 -61.05
C ASP A 705 -12.12 1.83 -61.90
N ASP A 706 -11.52 0.95 -62.70
CA ASP A 706 -12.24 0.14 -63.70
C ASP A 706 -12.65 -1.25 -63.20
N GLU A 707 -12.13 -1.71 -62.06
CA GLU A 707 -12.40 -3.04 -61.54
C GLU A 707 -13.65 -3.06 -60.64
N PRO A 708 -14.49 -4.11 -60.68
CA PRO A 708 -15.65 -4.19 -59.80
C PRO A 708 -15.26 -4.38 -58.34
N VAL A 709 -15.72 -3.46 -57.50
CA VAL A 709 -15.56 -3.47 -56.04
C VAL A 709 -16.91 -3.73 -55.39
N ALA A 710 -16.95 -4.65 -54.43
CA ALA A 710 -18.14 -4.85 -53.60
C ALA A 710 -18.09 -3.94 -52.36
N MET A 711 -19.07 -3.06 -52.21
CA MET A 711 -19.40 -2.36 -50.99
C MET A 711 -20.39 -3.21 -50.19
N ILE A 712 -19.96 -3.72 -49.03
CA ILE A 712 -20.80 -4.53 -48.15
C ILE A 712 -20.94 -3.80 -46.82
N TYR A 713 -22.18 -3.52 -46.40
CA TYR A 713 -22.48 -2.92 -45.11
C TYR A 713 -22.99 -3.99 -44.13
N ASP A 714 -22.08 -4.52 -43.34
CA ASP A 714 -22.36 -5.50 -42.30
C ASP A 714 -22.78 -4.84 -40.97
N ASP A 715 -23.62 -5.51 -40.20
CA ASP A 715 -24.08 -4.96 -38.91
C ASP A 715 -22.99 -5.02 -37.84
N LEU A 716 -22.13 -6.03 -37.87
CA LEU A 716 -20.99 -6.18 -36.97
C LEU A 716 -19.74 -5.51 -37.56
N GLU A 717 -19.38 -5.85 -38.80
CA GLU A 717 -18.15 -5.39 -39.43
C GLU A 717 -18.25 -3.98 -40.05
N GLY A 718 -19.43 -3.35 -40.09
CA GLY A 718 -19.62 -2.03 -40.70
C GLY A 718 -19.46 -2.04 -42.23
N LEU A 719 -19.19 -0.87 -42.82
CA LEU A 719 -18.96 -0.74 -44.27
C LEU A 719 -17.56 -1.22 -44.64
N GLY A 720 -17.48 -2.17 -45.57
CA GLY A 720 -16.24 -2.69 -46.15
C GLY A 720 -16.24 -2.66 -47.68
N PHE A 721 -15.03 -2.65 -48.25
CA PHE A 721 -14.78 -2.64 -49.69
C PHE A 721 -13.95 -3.87 -50.07
N PHE A 722 -14.45 -4.66 -51.01
CA PHE A 722 -13.88 -5.97 -51.34
C PHE A 722 -13.66 -6.11 -52.84
N THR A 723 -12.40 -6.12 -53.27
CA THR A 723 -11.98 -6.33 -54.66
C THR A 723 -12.14 -7.80 -55.04
N ASN A 724 -12.49 -8.10 -56.29
CA ASN A 724 -12.70 -9.49 -56.77
C ASN A 724 -13.84 -10.27 -56.06
N TYR A 725 -14.63 -9.65 -55.18
CA TYR A 725 -15.75 -10.34 -54.52
C TYR A 725 -16.82 -10.84 -55.51
N HIS A 726 -16.99 -10.15 -56.64
CA HIS A 726 -17.85 -10.60 -57.73
C HIS A 726 -17.40 -11.95 -58.33
N LEU A 727 -16.09 -12.21 -58.39
CA LEU A 727 -15.55 -13.50 -58.83
C LEU A 727 -15.73 -14.60 -57.77
N ILE A 728 -15.66 -14.24 -56.48
CA ILE A 728 -16.07 -15.14 -55.41
C ILE A 728 -17.52 -15.57 -55.66
N LEU A 729 -18.46 -14.63 -55.82
CA LEU A 729 -19.87 -14.94 -56.09
C LEU A 729 -20.06 -15.81 -57.34
N ALA A 730 -19.34 -15.49 -58.43
CA ALA A 730 -19.43 -16.19 -59.71
C ALA A 730 -19.04 -17.68 -59.61
N GLY A 731 -17.98 -18.01 -58.85
CA GLY A 731 -17.57 -19.39 -58.66
C GLY A 731 -18.55 -20.20 -57.80
N PHE A 732 -19.17 -19.59 -56.78
CA PHE A 732 -20.24 -20.25 -56.01
C PHE A 732 -21.52 -20.45 -56.84
N ALA A 733 -21.88 -19.47 -57.67
CA ALA A 733 -22.99 -19.59 -58.62
C ALA A 733 -22.69 -20.54 -59.80
N ASN A 734 -21.42 -20.95 -59.97
CA ASN A 734 -20.94 -21.81 -61.05
C ASN A 734 -21.30 -21.24 -62.45
N THR A 735 -21.08 -19.94 -62.65
CA THR A 735 -21.35 -19.23 -63.91
C THR A 735 -20.37 -19.55 -65.03
N GLY A 736 -19.15 -19.97 -64.65
CA GLY A 736 -18.05 -20.23 -65.59
C GLY A 736 -17.20 -19.00 -65.91
N GLU A 737 -17.43 -17.87 -65.23
CA GLU A 737 -16.66 -16.63 -65.38
C GLU A 737 -15.24 -16.73 -64.82
N ILE A 738 -14.99 -17.64 -63.89
CA ILE A 738 -13.68 -17.92 -63.30
C ILE A 738 -13.40 -19.44 -63.32
N PRO A 739 -12.19 -19.89 -63.73
CA PRO A 739 -11.78 -21.29 -63.61
C PRO A 739 -11.84 -21.78 -62.16
N ARG A 740 -12.16 -23.06 -61.97
CA ARG A 740 -12.36 -23.60 -60.60
C ARG A 740 -11.12 -23.55 -59.73
N ASP A 741 -9.94 -23.73 -60.32
CA ASP A 741 -8.68 -23.72 -59.57
C ASP A 741 -8.30 -22.28 -59.16
N GLU A 742 -8.49 -21.30 -60.05
CA GLU A 742 -8.32 -19.87 -59.74
C GLU A 742 -9.34 -19.38 -58.69
N HIS A 743 -10.58 -19.88 -58.75
CA HIS A 743 -11.60 -19.57 -57.73
C HIS A 743 -11.22 -20.12 -56.35
N ALA A 744 -10.68 -21.34 -56.30
CA ALA A 744 -10.19 -21.94 -55.07
C ALA A 744 -9.05 -21.11 -54.45
N GLU A 745 -8.11 -20.64 -55.25
CA GLU A 745 -7.01 -19.77 -54.81
C GLU A 745 -7.53 -18.43 -54.27
N LEU A 746 -8.47 -17.79 -54.98
CA LEU A 746 -9.08 -16.54 -54.54
C LEU A 746 -9.88 -16.69 -53.23
N LEU A 747 -10.60 -17.80 -53.06
CA LEU A 747 -11.31 -18.07 -51.80
C LEU A 747 -10.34 -18.27 -50.63
N LEU A 748 -9.22 -18.96 -50.87
CA LEU A 748 -8.16 -19.12 -49.87
C LEU A 748 -7.52 -17.78 -49.52
N SER A 749 -7.27 -16.89 -50.50
CA SER A 749 -6.72 -15.57 -50.23
C SER A 749 -7.64 -14.76 -49.32
N TYR A 750 -8.97 -14.81 -49.57
CA TYR A 750 -9.96 -14.18 -48.69
C TYR A 750 -9.97 -14.78 -47.28
N LEU A 751 -9.81 -16.11 -47.14
CA LEU A 751 -9.70 -16.76 -45.83
C LEU A 751 -8.44 -16.33 -45.07
N THR A 752 -7.31 -16.14 -45.75
CA THR A 752 -6.03 -15.85 -45.10
C THR A 752 -5.71 -14.36 -44.93
N ASP A 753 -6.40 -13.46 -45.62
CA ASP A 753 -6.13 -12.01 -45.54
C ASP A 753 -6.73 -11.40 -44.27
N ASP A 754 -5.90 -11.02 -43.30
CA ASP A 754 -6.32 -10.47 -42.01
C ASP A 754 -7.11 -9.14 -42.12
N SER A 755 -7.02 -8.43 -43.26
CA SER A 755 -7.82 -7.22 -43.51
C SER A 755 -9.27 -7.52 -43.88
N ILE A 756 -9.58 -8.76 -44.28
CA ILE A 756 -10.90 -9.22 -44.66
C ILE A 756 -11.54 -9.98 -43.49
N GLY A 757 -12.68 -9.47 -43.02
CA GLY A 757 -13.48 -10.09 -41.97
C GLY A 757 -14.17 -11.40 -42.40
N ALA A 758 -14.91 -12.01 -41.47
CA ALA A 758 -15.66 -13.23 -41.71
C ALA A 758 -17.00 -12.98 -42.44
N GLY A 759 -17.55 -11.76 -42.35
CA GLY A 759 -18.84 -11.35 -42.89
C GLY A 759 -19.02 -11.65 -44.38
N PRO A 760 -18.11 -11.21 -45.27
CA PRO A 760 -18.22 -11.50 -46.71
C PRO A 760 -18.29 -13.00 -47.04
N LEU A 761 -17.59 -13.83 -46.27
CA LEU A 761 -17.55 -15.29 -46.44
C LEU A 761 -18.84 -15.94 -45.94
N ARG A 762 -19.35 -15.54 -44.76
CA ARG A 762 -20.66 -15.98 -44.25
C ARG A 762 -21.77 -15.67 -45.24
N ARG A 763 -21.80 -14.44 -45.77
CA ARG A 763 -22.80 -13.99 -46.74
C ARG A 763 -22.81 -14.83 -48.02
N VAL A 764 -21.63 -15.16 -48.55
CA VAL A 764 -21.51 -16.03 -49.72
C VAL A 764 -22.05 -17.43 -49.45
N ALA A 765 -21.74 -17.99 -48.29
CA ALA A 765 -22.22 -19.31 -47.90
C ALA A 765 -23.73 -19.35 -47.68
N GLU A 766 -24.30 -18.32 -47.05
CA GLU A 766 -25.75 -18.16 -46.85
C GLU A 766 -26.49 -18.00 -48.18
N ARG A 767 -25.89 -17.28 -49.14
CA ARG A 767 -26.47 -17.05 -50.47
C ARG A 767 -26.47 -18.30 -51.34
N TYR A 768 -25.51 -19.21 -51.16
CA TYR A 768 -25.33 -20.39 -52.00
C TYR A 768 -25.21 -21.70 -51.19
N PRO A 769 -26.24 -22.08 -50.41
CA PRO A 769 -26.18 -23.25 -49.53
C PRO A 769 -26.00 -24.57 -50.28
N ASP A 770 -26.42 -24.63 -51.54
CA ASP A 770 -26.34 -25.86 -52.35
C ASP A 770 -24.94 -26.11 -52.93
N THR A 771 -24.10 -25.07 -53.07
CA THR A 771 -22.77 -25.17 -53.69
C THR A 771 -21.63 -24.95 -52.70
N VAL A 772 -21.90 -24.34 -51.54
CA VAL A 772 -20.91 -23.97 -50.52
C VAL A 772 -20.00 -25.14 -50.12
N ASP A 773 -20.58 -26.31 -49.80
CA ASP A 773 -19.81 -27.48 -49.36
C ASP A 773 -18.82 -27.92 -50.44
N ARG A 774 -19.27 -28.00 -51.69
CA ARG A 774 -18.43 -28.42 -52.83
C ARG A 774 -17.26 -27.46 -53.06
N VAL A 775 -17.53 -26.15 -53.01
CA VAL A 775 -16.52 -25.12 -53.25
C VAL A 775 -15.45 -25.15 -52.16
N TYR A 776 -15.83 -25.17 -50.89
CA TYR A 776 -14.87 -25.24 -49.79
C TYR A 776 -14.14 -26.59 -49.72
N GLN A 777 -14.79 -27.71 -50.05
CA GLN A 777 -14.12 -29.01 -50.18
C GLN A 777 -13.01 -28.97 -51.23
N GLN A 778 -13.24 -28.29 -52.35
CA GLN A 778 -12.25 -28.11 -53.41
C GLN A 778 -11.11 -27.19 -52.92
N ALA A 779 -11.43 -26.01 -52.40
CA ALA A 779 -10.43 -25.04 -51.96
C ALA A 779 -9.54 -25.56 -50.82
N LEU A 780 -10.13 -26.25 -49.83
CA LEU A 780 -9.40 -26.78 -48.67
C LEU A 780 -8.78 -28.17 -48.91
N GLY A 781 -9.13 -28.85 -50.02
CA GLY A 781 -8.79 -30.26 -50.24
C GLY A 781 -9.43 -31.24 -49.24
N ARG A 782 -10.45 -30.81 -48.48
CA ARG A 782 -11.10 -31.58 -47.40
C ARG A 782 -12.43 -32.18 -47.85
N ARG A 783 -12.43 -33.40 -48.43
CA ARG A 783 -13.66 -34.06 -48.97
C ARG A 783 -14.82 -34.23 -47.98
N GLY A 784 -14.55 -34.22 -46.68
CA GLY A 784 -15.58 -34.35 -45.64
C GLY A 784 -16.14 -33.02 -45.12
N PHE A 785 -15.64 -31.88 -45.60
CA PHE A 785 -16.03 -30.56 -45.11
C PHE A 785 -17.51 -30.28 -45.39
N SER A 786 -18.20 -29.72 -44.39
CA SER A 786 -19.55 -29.18 -44.55
C SER A 786 -19.65 -27.84 -43.85
N TRP A 787 -20.13 -26.80 -44.53
CA TRP A 787 -20.20 -25.44 -44.00
C TRP A 787 -21.06 -25.37 -42.74
N VAL A 788 -22.21 -26.04 -42.74
CA VAL A 788 -23.15 -26.05 -41.59
C VAL A 788 -22.48 -26.61 -40.32
N ARG A 789 -21.55 -27.56 -40.44
CA ARG A 789 -20.87 -28.19 -39.31
C ARG A 789 -19.52 -27.54 -38.97
N ASP A 790 -18.75 -27.22 -40.00
CA ASP A 790 -17.33 -26.89 -39.89
C ASP A 790 -17.04 -25.40 -40.18
N GLY A 791 -17.97 -24.66 -40.79
CA GLY A 791 -17.75 -23.30 -41.31
C GLY A 791 -17.33 -22.30 -40.23
N GLU A 792 -18.04 -22.22 -39.11
CA GLU A 792 -17.65 -21.30 -38.02
C GLU A 792 -16.35 -21.71 -37.33
N ASN A 793 -16.02 -23.01 -37.30
CA ASN A 793 -14.72 -23.47 -36.79
C ASN A 793 -13.59 -23.07 -37.76
N LEU A 794 -13.83 -23.18 -39.07
CA LEU A 794 -12.90 -22.72 -40.10
C LEU A 794 -12.68 -21.21 -40.00
N LEU A 795 -13.75 -20.43 -39.85
CA LEU A 795 -13.63 -18.98 -39.67
C LEU A 795 -12.88 -18.66 -38.37
N ARG A 796 -13.07 -19.40 -37.27
CA ARG A 796 -12.25 -19.21 -36.05
C ARG A 796 -10.78 -19.60 -36.22
N GLU A 797 -10.48 -20.58 -37.07
CA GLU A 797 -9.10 -21.01 -37.39
C GLU A 797 -8.37 -19.94 -38.21
N PHE A 798 -9.03 -19.37 -39.23
CA PHE A 798 -8.42 -18.43 -40.17
C PHE A 798 -8.65 -16.95 -39.83
N LYS A 799 -9.72 -16.63 -39.10
CA LYS A 799 -10.14 -15.29 -38.67
C LYS A 799 -10.33 -15.25 -37.14
N PRO A 800 -9.30 -15.52 -36.32
CA PRO A 800 -9.43 -15.62 -34.87
C PRO A 800 -9.97 -14.34 -34.20
N PHE A 801 -9.81 -13.19 -34.85
CA PHE A 801 -10.28 -11.88 -34.36
C PHE A 801 -11.75 -11.58 -34.67
N ALA A 802 -12.43 -12.39 -35.49
CA ALA A 802 -13.84 -12.20 -35.85
C ALA A 802 -14.83 -12.38 -34.67
N ALA A 803 -14.36 -12.91 -33.52
CA ALA A 803 -15.18 -13.05 -32.32
C ALA A 803 -15.13 -11.83 -31.37
N GLN A 804 -14.23 -10.87 -31.62
CA GLN A 804 -14.01 -9.67 -30.79
C GLN A 804 -14.31 -8.36 -31.55
N GLU A 805 -15.19 -8.42 -32.54
CA GLU A 805 -15.47 -7.27 -33.42
C GLU A 805 -16.00 -6.07 -32.62
N LYS A 806 -15.31 -4.94 -32.79
CA LYS A 806 -15.70 -3.62 -32.27
C LYS A 806 -16.28 -2.81 -33.45
N PRO A 807 -17.17 -1.83 -33.20
CA PRO A 807 -17.75 -1.05 -34.28
C PRO A 807 -16.65 -0.28 -35.02
N ARG A 808 -16.75 -0.20 -36.35
CA ARG A 808 -15.80 0.57 -37.18
C ARG A 808 -15.99 2.07 -37.05
N ILE A 809 -17.18 2.50 -36.63
CA ILE A 809 -17.45 3.91 -36.34
C ILE A 809 -16.95 4.22 -34.94
N VAL A 810 -16.04 5.19 -34.85
CA VAL A 810 -15.51 5.69 -33.58
C VAL A 810 -16.14 7.06 -33.27
N PRO A 811 -17.11 7.14 -32.35
CA PRO A 811 -17.68 8.42 -31.96
C PRO A 811 -16.67 9.21 -31.12
N LEU A 812 -16.35 10.43 -31.57
CA LEU A 812 -15.53 11.36 -30.81
C LEU A 812 -16.31 11.92 -29.60
N THR A 813 -15.60 12.27 -28.54
CA THR A 813 -16.16 12.99 -27.39
C THR A 813 -16.68 14.38 -27.82
N PRO A 814 -17.67 14.97 -27.12
CA PRO A 814 -18.23 16.27 -27.52
C PRO A 814 -17.16 17.37 -27.69
N ARG A 815 -16.16 17.39 -26.81
CA ARG A 815 -15.02 18.31 -26.87
C ARG A 815 -14.17 18.14 -28.14
N LEU A 816 -13.95 16.89 -28.58
CA LEU A 816 -13.21 16.61 -29.81
C LEU A 816 -14.05 16.94 -31.03
N VAL A 817 -15.37 16.68 -31.00
CA VAL A 817 -16.28 17.10 -32.07
C VAL A 817 -16.24 18.62 -32.25
N ASP A 818 -16.40 19.39 -31.17
CA ASP A 818 -16.37 20.85 -31.23
C ASP A 818 -15.04 21.40 -31.78
N HIS A 819 -13.93 20.77 -31.41
CA HIS A 819 -12.60 21.11 -31.92
C HIS A 819 -12.46 20.82 -33.43
N VAL A 820 -12.81 19.61 -33.85
CA VAL A 820 -12.73 19.19 -35.27
C VAL A 820 -13.62 20.06 -36.15
N ARG A 821 -14.82 20.41 -35.70
CA ARG A 821 -15.71 21.33 -36.43
C ARG A 821 -15.11 22.72 -36.63
N LYS A 822 -14.40 23.22 -35.63
CA LYS A 822 -13.87 24.59 -35.64
C LYS A 822 -12.55 24.71 -36.41
N HIS A 823 -11.74 23.65 -36.41
CA HIS A 823 -10.36 23.70 -36.89
C HIS A 823 -10.05 22.71 -38.03
N GLY A 824 -10.97 21.80 -38.36
CA GLY A 824 -10.72 20.69 -39.29
C GLY A 824 -9.97 19.53 -38.63
N MET A 825 -9.86 18.41 -39.34
CA MET A 825 -8.83 17.40 -39.08
C MET A 825 -7.74 17.56 -40.14
N ASP A 826 -6.48 17.59 -39.70
CA ASP A 826 -5.29 17.54 -40.57
C ASP A 826 -4.99 16.10 -41.00
#